data_AF-A0A4U6XV19-F1
#
_entry.id   AF-A0A4U6XV19-F1
#
_cell.length_a   1.000
_cell.length_b   1.000
_cell.length_c   1.000
_cell.angle_alpha   90.00
_cell.angle_beta   90.00
_cell.angle_gamma   90.00
#
_symmetry.space_group_name_H-M   'P 1'
#
loop_
_entity.id
_entity.type
_entity.pdbx_description
1 polymer ?
#
loop_
_entity_poly.entity_id
_entity_poly.type
_entity_poly.pdbx_seq_one_letter_code
_entity_poly.pdbx_strand_id
1 'polypeptide(L)'
;MILSSLLAVAAVAVPLWAVDPIKPMAAGLFMEILDSRALPDSPSGGYAPSIVDCPAARPTIRSASALSPNETAWLPRRRNATVEHMRDFLARANIPNFDAGAYIDRAGSSSSRLPNIAIAVSGGGYRSLMNGAGFLAAADSRTPNSTSAGGIGGLLQSATYLAGLSGGGWLVGSIFTNNFSAVTDLQRGSQGSSIWKFDRSIFSGPRESGLSILNTAEYWRDVARQVGAKDEGFEVSITDYWGRALSYQLVNATDGGPAYTFSSIADSPDFQSGEQPFPILIADGRAPGERIISLNATVYEFNPFELGTWDNTAFGFAPLRYLASNFSAGRVPDNGSCVRGFDQAGFVMGTSSTLFNQFLLQNISSSGLPDFIQNALTKILTILDQDNNDIAQYVPNPFFGWNPRTNLNANQTQLSLVDGGEDLQNIPLHPLIQPNRAVDVIFAVDSSADTKFNWPNGTALRATYDRVAEPIANGTLFPPVPDANTFINLGLNRRPTFFGCDASNFTLRGAQRVPPLIVYIPNAPYVARSNVSTFDPSYELPQRDAIIQNGYDSATQGNSTLDAQWPVCVACAVLSRSMDRARETVPEACTACFQRYCWNGTLDTRDVEYNPDFSIGNIEVSNPAARARAAGLVAGVVSVMAAVMLVI
;
A
#
# COMPACT_ATOMS: atom_id res chain seq x y z
N MET A 1 -82.57 0.65 -24.71
CA MET A 1 -81.65 0.64 -23.55
C MET A 1 -80.22 0.78 -24.08
N ILE A 2 -79.71 2.02 -24.08
CA ILE A 2 -78.33 2.50 -23.78
C ILE A 2 -77.15 1.59 -24.23
N LEU A 3 -76.48 1.82 -25.38
CA LEU A 3 -75.20 2.58 -25.61
C LEU A 3 -74.06 2.31 -24.59
N SER A 4 -72.94 1.65 -24.91
CA SER A 4 -71.73 2.07 -25.66
C SER A 4 -70.50 2.33 -24.74
N SER A 5 -69.43 1.54 -24.97
CA SER A 5 -67.98 1.85 -24.91
C SER A 5 -67.39 2.88 -23.92
N LEU A 6 -66.33 2.50 -23.17
CA LEU A 6 -65.03 3.22 -23.11
C LEU A 6 -64.01 2.60 -22.13
N LEU A 7 -62.74 2.62 -22.56
CA LEU A 7 -61.52 2.40 -21.77
C LEU A 7 -61.37 3.46 -20.65
N ALA A 8 -60.77 3.11 -19.50
CA ALA A 8 -59.92 4.02 -18.72
C ALA A 8 -59.03 3.29 -17.67
N VAL A 9 -57.72 3.40 -17.89
CA VAL A 9 -56.63 3.73 -16.94
C VAL A 9 -56.62 3.00 -15.57
N ALA A 10 -55.76 1.98 -15.47
CA ALA A 10 -55.22 1.54 -14.19
C ALA A 10 -54.10 2.51 -13.75
N ALA A 11 -54.39 3.35 -12.77
CA ALA A 11 -53.39 4.15 -12.08
C ALA A 11 -52.58 3.25 -11.14
N VAL A 12 -51.34 2.92 -11.53
CA VAL A 12 -50.35 2.36 -10.61
C VAL A 12 -49.75 3.53 -9.84
N ALA A 13 -50.15 3.68 -8.58
CA ALA A 13 -49.40 4.47 -7.62
C ALA A 13 -48.05 3.77 -7.39
N VAL A 14 -46.98 4.35 -7.92
CA VAL A 14 -45.60 3.95 -7.63
C VAL A 14 -45.24 4.57 -6.27
N PRO A 15 -44.92 3.79 -5.23
CA PRO A 15 -44.12 4.33 -4.16
C PRO A 15 -42.71 4.54 -4.73
N LEU A 16 -42.35 5.82 -4.92
CA LEU A 16 -40.95 6.22 -4.88
C LEU A 16 -40.35 5.65 -3.57
N TRP A 17 -39.08 5.27 -3.64
CA TRP A 17 -38.22 4.71 -2.58
C TRP A 17 -38.15 3.17 -2.55
N ALA A 18 -37.57 2.61 -3.62
CA ALA A 18 -36.77 1.40 -3.51
C ALA A 18 -35.35 1.79 -3.94
N VAL A 19 -34.50 2.08 -2.96
CA VAL A 19 -33.05 2.16 -3.16
C VAL A 19 -32.60 0.72 -3.40
N ASP A 20 -32.10 0.44 -4.61
CA ASP A 20 -31.63 -0.89 -5.00
C ASP A 20 -30.54 -1.37 -4.00
N PRO A 21 -30.63 -2.59 -3.46
CA PRO A 21 -29.54 -3.17 -2.69
C PRO A 21 -28.34 -3.42 -3.62
N ILE A 22 -27.23 -2.75 -3.32
CA ILE A 22 -25.82 -2.99 -3.70
C ILE A 22 -25.65 -4.04 -4.81
N LYS A 23 -25.57 -3.58 -6.07
CA LYS A 23 -25.11 -4.43 -7.17
C LYS A 23 -23.60 -4.68 -7.00
N PRO A 24 -23.13 -5.95 -7.00
CA PRO A 24 -21.70 -6.23 -7.09
C PRO A 24 -21.14 -5.60 -8.37
N MET A 25 -19.85 -5.21 -8.34
CA MET A 25 -19.16 -4.60 -9.49
C MET A 25 -19.37 -5.44 -10.76
N ALA A 26 -20.29 -4.99 -11.63
CA ALA A 26 -20.63 -5.70 -12.87
C ALA A 26 -19.60 -5.36 -13.96
N ALA A 27 -19.21 -6.40 -14.69
CA ALA A 27 -18.13 -6.39 -15.67
C ALA A 27 -18.50 -5.66 -16.97
N GLY A 28 -17.67 -4.70 -17.39
CA GLY A 28 -17.61 -4.23 -18.77
C GLY A 28 -16.60 -5.08 -19.56
N LEU A 29 -16.96 -5.46 -20.79
CA LEU A 29 -16.03 -6.08 -21.74
C LEU A 29 -15.26 -4.99 -22.49
N PHE A 30 -13.97 -4.86 -22.18
CA PHE A 30 -12.99 -4.25 -23.08
C PHE A 30 -11.86 -5.26 -23.31
N MET A 31 -11.70 -5.71 -24.55
CA MET A 31 -10.47 -6.35 -25.01
C MET A 31 -9.62 -5.24 -25.64
N GLU A 32 -8.51 -4.87 -25.03
CA GLU A 32 -7.42 -4.17 -25.73
C GLU A 32 -6.04 -4.71 -25.31
N ILE A 33 -5.30 -5.14 -26.33
CA ILE A 33 -3.90 -4.86 -26.69
C ILE A 33 -2.88 -4.80 -25.54
N LEU A 34 -1.83 -5.63 -25.67
CA LEU A 34 -0.65 -5.70 -24.79
C LEU A 34 -0.04 -4.32 -24.49
N ASP A 35 -0.42 -3.78 -23.34
CA ASP A 35 -0.02 -2.46 -22.85
C ASP A 35 1.21 -2.55 -21.92
N SER A 36 2.07 -1.53 -21.93
CA SER A 36 3.48 -1.61 -21.49
C SER A 36 3.71 -1.72 -19.98
N ARG A 37 4.22 -2.86 -19.50
CA ARG A 37 4.53 -3.13 -18.07
C ARG A 37 5.85 -2.50 -17.62
N ALA A 38 6.14 -2.55 -16.30
CA ALA A 38 7.53 -2.50 -15.84
C ALA A 38 8.35 -3.48 -16.71
N LEU A 39 9.50 -3.06 -17.22
CA LEU A 39 10.17 -3.80 -18.28
C LEU A 39 11.02 -4.94 -17.68
N PRO A 40 11.17 -6.08 -18.38
CA PRO A 40 12.17 -7.10 -18.04
C PRO A 40 13.59 -6.56 -18.34
N ASP A 41 14.04 -5.58 -17.56
CA ASP A 41 15.24 -4.76 -17.79
C ASP A 41 16.50 -5.30 -17.08
N SER A 42 16.40 -6.41 -16.34
CA SER A 42 17.58 -7.08 -15.79
C SER A 42 18.54 -7.54 -16.91
N PRO A 43 19.82 -7.12 -16.93
CA PRO A 43 20.73 -7.46 -18.03
C PRO A 43 21.07 -8.94 -18.15
N SER A 44 20.91 -9.72 -17.08
CA SER A 44 21.05 -11.19 -17.13
C SER A 44 19.89 -11.87 -17.86
N GLY A 45 18.79 -11.15 -18.09
CA GLY A 45 17.50 -11.74 -18.51
C GLY A 45 16.80 -12.55 -17.42
N GLY A 46 17.35 -12.60 -16.21
CA GLY A 46 16.82 -13.37 -15.08
C GLY A 46 16.98 -12.65 -13.74
N TYR A 47 16.95 -13.43 -12.66
CA TYR A 47 16.97 -12.91 -11.28
C TYR A 47 18.35 -12.38 -10.86
N ALA A 48 19.41 -13.03 -11.32
CA ALA A 48 20.77 -12.65 -10.94
C ALA A 48 21.09 -11.23 -11.46
N PRO A 49 21.68 -10.36 -10.64
CA PRO A 49 22.23 -9.09 -11.12
C PRO A 49 23.38 -9.33 -12.10
N SER A 50 23.79 -8.30 -12.81
CA SER A 50 24.94 -8.37 -13.73
C SER A 50 25.82 -7.15 -13.59
N ILE A 51 27.13 -7.39 -13.69
CA ILE A 51 28.13 -6.34 -13.82
C ILE A 51 28.02 -5.74 -15.22
N VAL A 52 27.90 -4.43 -15.29
CA VAL A 52 27.76 -3.65 -16.52
C VAL A 52 28.75 -2.49 -16.53
N ASP A 53 28.98 -1.94 -17.72
CA ASP A 53 29.67 -0.67 -17.85
C ASP A 53 28.85 0.43 -17.17
N CYS A 54 29.54 1.27 -16.39
CA CYS A 54 28.91 2.44 -15.81
C CYS A 54 28.60 3.51 -16.87
N PRO A 55 27.55 4.33 -16.65
CA PRO A 55 27.36 5.53 -17.44
C PRO A 55 28.57 6.47 -17.34
N ALA A 56 28.76 7.31 -18.37
CA ALA A 56 29.88 8.26 -18.43
C ALA A 56 29.90 9.20 -17.21
N ALA A 57 28.73 9.68 -16.78
CA ALA A 57 28.57 10.31 -15.47
C ALA A 57 28.44 9.22 -14.41
N ARG A 58 29.47 9.05 -13.58
CA ARG A 58 29.50 8.00 -12.56
C ARG A 58 28.34 8.14 -11.58
N PRO A 59 27.64 7.04 -11.23
CA PRO A 59 26.59 7.09 -10.22
C PRO A 59 27.12 7.57 -8.86
N THR A 60 26.35 8.44 -8.21
CA THR A 60 26.69 9.03 -6.90
C THR A 60 25.49 8.99 -5.96
N ILE A 61 25.76 8.89 -4.66
CA ILE A 61 24.77 9.14 -3.62
C ILE A 61 24.47 10.64 -3.61
N ARG A 62 23.20 11.02 -3.64
CA ARG A 62 22.79 12.42 -3.44
C ARG A 62 22.45 12.68 -1.98
N SER A 63 22.55 13.93 -1.55
CA SER A 63 22.00 14.37 -0.26
C SER A 63 20.46 14.39 -0.31
N ALA A 64 19.85 14.11 0.84
CA ALA A 64 18.40 14.21 1.07
C ALA A 64 17.89 15.65 1.29
N SER A 65 18.72 16.69 1.05
CA SER A 65 18.29 18.09 1.21
C SER A 65 17.27 18.56 0.16
N ALA A 66 17.12 17.82 -0.94
CA ALA A 66 16.22 18.11 -2.05
C ALA A 66 15.64 16.80 -2.61
N LEU A 67 14.60 16.92 -3.45
CA LEU A 67 14.16 15.81 -4.30
C LEU A 67 15.27 15.46 -5.30
N SER A 68 15.28 14.23 -5.84
CA SER A 68 16.20 13.88 -6.92
C SER A 68 15.94 14.75 -8.16
N PRO A 69 16.96 14.94 -9.02
CA PRO A 69 16.77 15.57 -10.33
C PRO A 69 15.68 14.87 -11.17
N ASN A 70 15.58 13.54 -11.06
CA ASN A 70 14.59 12.74 -11.79
C ASN A 70 13.17 12.98 -11.27
N GLU A 71 12.94 12.93 -9.95
CA GLU A 71 11.62 13.26 -9.37
C GLU A 71 11.25 14.72 -9.69
N THR A 72 12.21 15.64 -9.58
CA THR A 72 12.01 17.07 -9.91
C THR A 72 11.62 17.28 -11.37
N ALA A 73 12.24 16.56 -12.31
CA ALA A 73 11.93 16.64 -13.73
C ALA A 73 10.60 15.97 -14.10
N TRP A 74 10.23 14.91 -13.38
CA TRP A 74 8.99 14.18 -13.57
C TRP A 74 7.77 14.94 -13.04
N LEU A 75 7.91 15.61 -11.90
CA LEU A 75 6.81 16.27 -11.20
C LEU A 75 5.96 17.19 -12.10
N PRO A 76 6.51 18.14 -12.90
CA PRO A 76 5.68 18.98 -13.77
C PRO A 76 4.76 18.19 -14.71
N ARG A 77 5.22 17.03 -15.21
CA ARG A 77 4.43 16.16 -16.08
C ARG A 77 3.27 15.54 -15.31
N ARG A 78 3.56 14.95 -14.14
CA ARG A 78 2.53 14.41 -13.25
C ARG A 78 1.51 15.47 -12.85
N ARG A 79 1.98 16.63 -12.41
CA ARG A 79 1.13 17.72 -11.93
C ARG A 79 0.19 18.19 -13.04
N ASN A 80 0.65 18.25 -14.28
CA ASN A 80 -0.20 18.54 -15.43
C ASN A 80 -1.22 17.43 -15.72
N ALA A 81 -0.79 16.16 -15.71
CA ALA A 81 -1.67 15.00 -15.93
C ALA A 81 -2.78 14.87 -14.87
N THR A 82 -2.55 15.36 -13.64
CA THR A 82 -3.58 15.31 -12.58
C THR A 82 -4.72 16.32 -12.76
N VAL A 83 -4.56 17.38 -13.57
CA VAL A 83 -5.49 18.53 -13.58
C VAL A 83 -6.89 18.14 -14.03
N GLU A 84 -7.03 17.45 -15.15
CA GLU A 84 -8.33 17.03 -15.69
C GLU A 84 -9.05 16.08 -14.74
N HIS A 85 -8.34 15.05 -14.27
CA HIS A 85 -8.90 14.08 -13.33
C HIS A 85 -9.34 14.73 -12.02
N MET A 86 -8.54 15.66 -11.50
CA MET A 86 -8.85 16.40 -10.27
C MET A 86 -10.04 17.34 -10.45
N ARG A 87 -10.10 18.05 -11.57
CA ARG A 87 -11.24 18.92 -11.93
C ARG A 87 -12.52 18.11 -11.98
N ASP A 88 -12.53 16.99 -12.70
CA ASP A 88 -13.71 16.17 -12.89
C ASP A 88 -14.16 15.50 -11.58
N PHE A 89 -13.21 14.97 -10.81
CA PHE A 89 -13.45 14.40 -9.49
C PHE A 89 -14.07 15.42 -8.53
N LEU A 90 -13.49 16.61 -8.42
CA LEU A 90 -13.96 17.63 -7.48
C LEU A 90 -15.26 18.31 -7.96
N ALA A 91 -15.47 18.48 -9.27
CA ALA A 91 -16.72 18.97 -9.81
C ALA A 91 -17.88 18.00 -9.53
N ARG A 92 -17.65 16.68 -9.65
CA ARG A 92 -18.65 15.64 -9.30
C ARG A 92 -19.04 15.64 -7.83
N ALA A 93 -18.13 16.05 -6.93
CA ALA A 93 -18.44 16.17 -5.51
C ALA A 93 -19.51 17.24 -5.22
N ASN A 94 -19.73 18.19 -6.14
CA ASN A 94 -20.82 19.16 -6.12
C ASN A 94 -20.91 19.93 -4.78
N ILE A 95 -19.80 20.55 -4.38
CA ILE A 95 -19.73 21.35 -3.14
C ILE A 95 -20.73 22.51 -3.24
N PRO A 96 -21.72 22.62 -2.33
CA PRO A 96 -22.71 23.68 -2.38
C PRO A 96 -22.08 25.07 -2.39
N ASN A 97 -22.56 25.93 -3.30
CA ASN A 97 -22.11 27.32 -3.47
C ASN A 97 -20.61 27.48 -3.76
N PHE A 98 -19.93 26.44 -4.26
CA PHE A 98 -18.52 26.50 -4.62
C PHE A 98 -18.25 25.73 -5.92
N ASP A 99 -17.78 26.42 -6.95
CA ASP A 99 -17.38 25.79 -8.21
C ASP A 99 -15.95 25.27 -8.11
N ALA A 100 -15.84 24.01 -7.69
CA ALA A 100 -14.55 23.33 -7.54
C ALA A 100 -13.85 23.12 -8.89
N GLY A 101 -14.59 22.93 -9.98
CA GLY A 101 -14.01 22.80 -11.32
C GLY A 101 -13.33 24.09 -11.75
N ALA A 102 -14.03 25.22 -11.65
CA ALA A 102 -13.46 26.53 -11.94
C ALA A 102 -12.31 26.90 -11.01
N TYR A 103 -12.33 26.45 -9.74
CA TYR A 103 -11.20 26.63 -8.83
C TYR A 103 -9.95 25.90 -9.34
N ILE A 104 -10.08 24.64 -9.77
CA ILE A 104 -8.96 23.87 -10.35
C ILE A 104 -8.50 24.48 -11.67
N ASP A 105 -9.40 24.95 -12.53
CA ASP A 105 -9.03 25.62 -13.80
C ASP A 105 -8.18 26.87 -13.53
N ARG A 106 -8.54 27.67 -12.51
CA ARG A 106 -7.73 28.82 -12.08
C ARG A 106 -6.41 28.39 -11.46
N ALA A 107 -6.40 27.36 -10.61
CA ALA A 107 -5.21 26.87 -9.91
C ALA A 107 -4.21 26.20 -10.86
N GLY A 108 -4.69 25.52 -11.91
CA GLY A 108 -3.92 24.73 -12.87
C GLY A 108 -2.87 25.54 -13.66
N SER A 109 -3.06 26.86 -13.77
CA SER A 109 -2.05 27.76 -14.32
C SER A 109 -0.76 27.87 -13.47
N SER A 110 -0.76 27.34 -12.24
CA SER A 110 0.42 27.25 -11.36
C SER A 110 0.40 25.95 -10.55
N SER A 111 1.31 25.03 -10.85
CA SER A 111 1.38 23.71 -10.19
C SER A 111 1.50 23.75 -8.66
N SER A 112 2.06 24.83 -8.11
CA SER A 112 2.17 25.10 -6.67
C SER A 112 0.83 25.42 -5.98
N ARG A 113 -0.18 25.84 -6.75
CA ARG A 113 -1.54 26.13 -6.25
C ARG A 113 -2.46 24.93 -6.32
N LEU A 114 -2.18 23.97 -7.21
CA LEU A 114 -2.94 22.72 -7.26
C LEU A 114 -2.78 21.93 -5.95
N PRO A 115 -3.85 21.27 -5.46
CA PRO A 115 -3.75 20.27 -4.41
C PRO A 115 -2.69 19.21 -4.70
N ASN A 116 -1.90 18.83 -3.71
CA ASN A 116 -0.94 17.73 -3.80
C ASN A 116 -1.39 16.54 -2.95
N ILE A 117 -1.90 15.51 -3.61
CA ILE A 117 -2.57 14.38 -2.97
C ILE A 117 -1.61 13.21 -2.88
N ALA A 118 -1.56 12.53 -1.74
CA ALA A 118 -0.89 11.26 -1.59
C ALA A 118 -1.81 10.21 -0.98
N ILE A 119 -1.49 8.94 -1.23
CA ILE A 119 -2.17 7.78 -0.67
C ILE A 119 -1.11 6.90 0.01
N ALA A 120 -1.41 6.41 1.21
CA ALA A 120 -0.54 5.53 1.98
C ALA A 120 -1.31 4.26 2.37
N VAL A 121 -0.78 3.08 2.05
CA VAL A 121 -1.39 1.79 2.38
C VAL A 121 -0.51 1.06 3.39
N SER A 122 -1.08 0.69 4.52
CA SER A 122 -0.37 0.10 5.65
C SER A 122 0.21 -1.28 5.38
N GLY A 123 0.95 -1.83 6.34
CA GLY A 123 1.29 -3.25 6.38
C GLY A 123 0.17 -4.15 6.90
N GLY A 124 0.41 -5.47 6.88
CA GLY A 124 -0.56 -6.49 7.29
C GLY A 124 -0.76 -7.64 6.30
N GLY A 125 0.25 -8.00 5.51
CA GLY A 125 0.19 -9.10 4.54
C GLY A 125 -0.99 -8.99 3.56
N TYR A 126 -1.61 -10.14 3.24
CA TYR A 126 -2.74 -10.19 2.32
C TYR A 126 -3.96 -9.39 2.78
N ARG A 127 -4.20 -9.27 4.10
CA ARG A 127 -5.25 -8.41 4.64
C ARG A 127 -5.08 -6.98 4.15
N SER A 128 -3.89 -6.43 4.29
CA SER A 128 -3.61 -5.06 3.86
C SER A 128 -3.67 -4.91 2.35
N LEU A 129 -3.14 -5.88 1.60
CA LEU A 129 -3.25 -5.89 0.14
C LEU A 129 -4.71 -5.80 -0.29
N MET A 130 -5.57 -6.67 0.24
CA MET A 130 -6.98 -6.74 -0.17
C MET A 130 -7.80 -5.53 0.31
N ASN A 131 -7.62 -5.09 1.56
CA ASN A 131 -8.33 -3.92 2.07
C ASN A 131 -7.89 -2.64 1.34
N GLY A 132 -6.58 -2.46 1.14
CA GLY A 132 -6.01 -1.37 0.34
C GLY A 132 -6.45 -1.41 -1.13
N ALA A 133 -6.55 -2.61 -1.72
CA ALA A 133 -7.07 -2.78 -3.06
C ALA A 133 -8.52 -2.31 -3.17
N GLY A 134 -9.35 -2.54 -2.15
CA GLY A 134 -10.70 -1.99 -2.08
C GLY A 134 -10.71 -0.46 -2.12
N PHE A 135 -9.85 0.19 -1.33
CA PHE A 135 -9.70 1.65 -1.35
C PHE A 135 -9.24 2.15 -2.72
N LEU A 136 -8.21 1.52 -3.32
CA LEU A 136 -7.72 1.92 -4.64
C LEU A 136 -8.79 1.71 -5.72
N ALA A 137 -9.56 0.62 -5.66
CA ALA A 137 -10.67 0.39 -6.59
C ALA A 137 -11.73 1.50 -6.50
N ALA A 138 -12.05 1.96 -5.28
CA ALA A 138 -12.97 3.09 -5.07
C ALA A 138 -12.42 4.43 -5.60
N ALA A 139 -11.11 4.66 -5.43
CA ALA A 139 -10.43 5.87 -5.87
C ALA A 139 -10.11 5.91 -7.38
N ASP A 140 -10.11 4.76 -8.05
CA ASP A 140 -9.72 4.60 -9.46
C ASP A 140 -10.91 4.82 -10.40
N SER A 141 -10.83 5.81 -11.29
CA SER A 141 -11.88 6.09 -12.29
C SER A 141 -12.05 4.99 -13.35
N ARG A 142 -11.10 4.06 -13.46
CA ARG A 142 -11.16 2.89 -14.36
C ARG A 142 -12.04 1.78 -13.78
N THR A 143 -12.28 1.80 -12.48
CA THR A 143 -13.17 0.84 -11.82
C THR A 143 -14.63 1.11 -12.21
N PRO A 144 -15.39 0.11 -12.67
CA PRO A 144 -16.80 0.29 -12.99
C PRO A 144 -17.59 0.90 -11.82
N ASN A 145 -18.36 1.95 -12.12
CA ASN A 145 -19.21 2.69 -11.17
C ASN A 145 -18.49 3.52 -10.09
N SER A 146 -17.15 3.58 -10.05
CA SER A 146 -16.45 4.39 -9.05
C SER A 146 -16.68 5.90 -9.20
N THR A 147 -17.09 6.35 -10.38
CA THR A 147 -17.45 7.75 -10.70
C THR A 147 -18.95 8.04 -10.61
N SER A 148 -19.77 7.05 -10.24
CA SER A 148 -21.20 7.23 -10.02
C SER A 148 -21.44 8.06 -8.75
N ALA A 149 -22.71 8.47 -8.54
CA ALA A 149 -23.10 9.21 -7.34
C ALA A 149 -22.65 8.47 -6.06
N GLY A 150 -21.98 9.19 -5.17
CA GLY A 150 -21.44 8.66 -3.92
C GLY A 150 -20.05 8.01 -4.01
N GLY A 151 -19.46 7.92 -5.20
CA GLY A 151 -18.11 7.41 -5.43
C GLY A 151 -17.02 8.48 -5.32
N ILE A 152 -15.77 8.04 -5.23
CA ILE A 152 -14.56 8.88 -5.15
C ILE A 152 -13.58 8.61 -6.30
N GLY A 153 -14.05 7.96 -7.38
CA GLY A 153 -13.26 7.64 -8.55
C GLY A 153 -12.62 8.90 -9.16
N GLY A 154 -11.37 8.78 -9.59
CA GLY A 154 -10.53 9.89 -10.05
C GLY A 154 -9.58 10.43 -8.98
N LEU A 155 -9.78 10.07 -7.70
CA LEU A 155 -8.85 10.40 -6.63
C LEU A 155 -7.46 9.76 -6.87
N LEU A 156 -7.40 8.51 -7.31
CA LEU A 156 -6.14 7.84 -7.62
C LEU A 156 -5.42 8.51 -8.79
N GLN A 157 -6.15 8.84 -9.85
CA GLN A 157 -5.61 9.58 -10.99
C GLN A 157 -5.13 10.98 -10.61
N SER A 158 -5.70 11.58 -9.56
CA SER A 158 -5.30 12.88 -9.02
C SER A 158 -4.13 12.81 -8.02
N ALA A 159 -3.76 11.62 -7.54
CA ALA A 159 -2.70 11.43 -6.54
C ALA A 159 -1.31 11.62 -7.15
N THR A 160 -0.44 12.43 -6.54
CA THR A 160 0.96 12.55 -6.98
C THR A 160 1.81 11.40 -6.47
N TYR A 161 1.54 10.90 -5.26
CA TYR A 161 2.31 9.82 -4.62
C TYR A 161 1.41 8.68 -4.14
N LEU A 162 1.90 7.45 -4.24
CA LEU A 162 1.27 6.25 -3.69
C LEU A 162 2.33 5.41 -2.95
N ALA A 163 2.23 5.36 -1.62
CA ALA A 163 3.17 4.66 -0.76
C ALA A 163 2.56 3.38 -0.18
N GLY A 164 3.40 2.35 -0.03
CA GLY A 164 3.04 1.08 0.58
C GLY A 164 4.19 0.53 1.44
N LEU A 165 3.86 -0.27 2.45
CA LEU A 165 4.84 -1.08 3.17
C LEU A 165 4.27 -2.46 3.45
N SER A 166 5.10 -3.49 3.61
CA SER A 166 4.66 -4.87 3.85
C SER A 166 3.59 -5.31 2.83
N GLY A 167 2.44 -5.81 3.29
CA GLY A 167 1.27 -6.12 2.46
C GLY A 167 0.75 -4.96 1.59
N GLY A 168 0.84 -3.70 2.05
CA GLY A 168 0.57 -2.53 1.23
C GLY A 168 1.64 -2.32 0.17
N GLY A 169 2.89 -2.70 0.45
CA GLY A 169 3.99 -2.74 -0.52
C GLY A 169 3.79 -3.81 -1.59
N TRP A 170 3.17 -4.95 -1.25
CA TRP A 170 2.76 -5.96 -2.24
C TRP A 170 1.68 -5.41 -3.18
N LEU A 171 0.70 -4.68 -2.65
CA LEU A 171 -0.34 -4.03 -3.46
C LEU A 171 0.27 -3.04 -4.45
N VAL A 172 1.08 -2.09 -3.95
CA VAL A 172 1.70 -1.06 -4.78
C VAL A 172 2.66 -1.70 -5.78
N GLY A 173 3.57 -2.56 -5.33
CA GLY A 173 4.51 -3.25 -6.22
C GLY A 173 3.80 -4.09 -7.30
N SER A 174 2.75 -4.82 -6.94
CA SER A 174 1.96 -5.60 -7.90
C SER A 174 1.26 -4.73 -8.92
N ILE A 175 0.63 -3.63 -8.52
CA ILE A 175 -0.05 -2.72 -9.46
C ILE A 175 0.95 -2.17 -10.49
N PHE A 176 2.09 -1.63 -10.04
CA PHE A 176 3.06 -0.99 -10.95
C PHE A 176 3.82 -1.98 -11.83
N THR A 177 4.20 -3.15 -11.30
CA THR A 177 4.85 -4.20 -12.11
C THR A 177 3.93 -4.77 -13.19
N ASN A 178 2.62 -4.65 -13.01
CA ASN A 178 1.59 -5.07 -13.97
C ASN A 178 1.00 -3.90 -14.75
N ASN A 179 1.82 -2.95 -15.19
CA ASN A 179 1.38 -1.78 -15.97
C ASN A 179 0.30 -0.94 -15.27
N PHE A 180 0.51 -0.61 -13.99
CA PHE A 180 -0.46 0.16 -13.21
C PHE A 180 -1.91 -0.35 -13.34
N SER A 181 -2.08 -1.68 -13.45
CA SER A 181 -3.38 -2.32 -13.71
C SER A 181 -4.41 -1.93 -12.66
N ALA A 182 -5.66 -1.73 -13.08
CA ALA A 182 -6.76 -1.53 -12.14
C ALA A 182 -6.94 -2.78 -11.27
N VAL A 183 -7.39 -2.57 -10.04
CA VAL A 183 -7.63 -3.66 -9.06
C VAL A 183 -8.56 -4.73 -9.62
N THR A 184 -9.60 -4.32 -10.35
CA THR A 184 -10.57 -5.27 -10.93
C THR A 184 -9.95 -6.17 -12.00
N ASP A 185 -8.92 -5.71 -12.71
CA ASP A 185 -8.20 -6.52 -13.70
C ASP A 185 -7.25 -7.50 -13.05
N LEU A 186 -6.55 -7.08 -11.98
CA LEU A 186 -5.70 -7.98 -11.18
C LEU A 186 -6.54 -9.07 -10.49
N GLN A 187 -7.68 -8.73 -9.90
CA GLN A 187 -8.60 -9.69 -9.29
C GLN A 187 -9.09 -10.76 -10.28
N ARG A 188 -9.45 -10.32 -11.49
CA ARG A 188 -9.93 -11.17 -12.59
C ARG A 188 -8.80 -12.07 -13.07
N GLY A 189 -7.63 -11.48 -13.32
CA GLY A 189 -6.50 -12.10 -13.98
C GLY A 189 -6.78 -12.42 -15.45
N SER A 190 -5.85 -13.12 -16.08
CA SER A 190 -5.96 -13.66 -17.43
C SER A 190 -5.93 -15.19 -17.42
N GLN A 191 -6.35 -15.83 -18.51
CA GLN A 191 -6.25 -17.28 -18.65
C GLN A 191 -4.80 -17.75 -18.45
N GLY A 192 -4.60 -18.74 -17.59
CA GLY A 192 -3.26 -19.28 -17.26
C GLY A 192 -2.46 -18.44 -16.26
N SER A 193 -2.96 -17.26 -15.85
CA SER A 193 -2.29 -16.45 -14.83
C SER A 193 -2.74 -16.81 -13.42
N SER A 194 -1.79 -16.74 -12.48
CA SER A 194 -2.04 -16.88 -11.04
C SER A 194 -2.02 -15.54 -10.29
N ILE A 195 -2.01 -14.43 -11.03
CA ILE A 195 -2.08 -13.09 -10.45
C ILE A 195 -3.31 -12.98 -9.54
N TRP A 196 -3.05 -12.61 -8.28
CA TRP A 196 -4.04 -12.43 -7.23
C TRP A 196 -4.94 -13.64 -6.96
N LYS A 197 -4.54 -14.85 -7.39
CA LYS A 197 -5.21 -16.10 -7.04
C LYS A 197 -4.69 -16.59 -5.70
N PHE A 198 -5.24 -16.02 -4.63
CA PHE A 198 -4.81 -16.29 -3.26
C PHE A 198 -5.40 -17.59 -2.68
N ASP A 199 -6.18 -18.37 -3.44
CA ASP A 199 -6.77 -19.64 -3.00
C ASP A 199 -5.76 -20.78 -2.86
N ARG A 200 -4.52 -20.55 -3.28
CA ARG A 200 -3.40 -21.44 -3.03
C ARG A 200 -2.31 -20.70 -2.25
N SER A 201 -1.76 -21.39 -1.26
CA SER A 201 -0.68 -20.86 -0.41
C SER A 201 0.57 -20.51 -1.23
N ILE A 202 1.22 -19.40 -0.87
CA ILE A 202 2.55 -19.01 -1.41
C ILE A 202 3.56 -20.16 -1.27
N PHE A 203 3.45 -20.97 -0.21
CA PHE A 203 4.33 -22.13 0.03
C PHE A 203 4.08 -23.31 -0.90
N SER A 204 2.89 -23.36 -1.51
CA SER A 204 2.53 -24.37 -2.50
C SER A 204 2.75 -23.91 -3.94
N GLY A 205 2.90 -22.59 -4.17
CA GLY A 205 2.99 -22.01 -5.51
C GLY A 205 1.68 -22.08 -6.33
N PRO A 206 1.66 -21.50 -7.53
CA PRO A 206 0.50 -21.48 -8.41
C PRO A 206 0.11 -22.87 -8.97
N ARG A 207 -1.18 -23.10 -9.25
CA ARG A 207 -1.64 -24.37 -9.88
C ARG A 207 -1.31 -24.39 -11.38
N GLU A 208 -0.54 -25.39 -11.78
CA GLU A 208 -0.30 -25.74 -13.18
C GLU A 208 -1.03 -27.04 -13.55
N SER A 209 -1.18 -27.33 -14.85
CA SER A 209 -1.76 -28.59 -15.32
C SER A 209 -0.89 -29.77 -14.90
N GLY A 210 -1.42 -30.74 -14.14
CA GLY A 210 -0.67 -31.91 -13.65
C GLY A 210 -1.00 -32.30 -12.22
N LEU A 211 -0.15 -33.12 -11.59
CA LEU A 211 -0.29 -33.53 -10.18
C LEU A 211 0.21 -32.41 -9.25
N SER A 212 -0.63 -31.99 -8.29
CA SER A 212 -0.36 -30.82 -7.43
C SER A 212 0.96 -30.85 -6.64
N ILE A 213 1.50 -32.04 -6.29
CA ILE A 213 2.77 -32.18 -5.56
C ILE A 213 3.97 -31.95 -6.48
N LEU A 214 3.91 -32.44 -7.72
CA LEU A 214 4.96 -32.19 -8.72
C LEU A 214 5.03 -30.67 -8.98
N ASN A 215 3.89 -30.01 -9.12
CA ASN A 215 3.82 -28.56 -9.31
C ASN A 215 4.51 -27.77 -8.17
N THR A 216 4.36 -28.17 -6.90
CA THR A 216 5.02 -27.48 -5.77
C THR A 216 6.54 -27.67 -5.79
N ALA A 217 7.02 -28.89 -6.06
CA ALA A 217 8.45 -29.17 -6.13
C ALA A 217 9.12 -28.47 -7.32
N GLU A 218 8.43 -28.39 -8.46
CA GLU A 218 8.92 -27.70 -9.65
C GLU A 218 8.96 -26.18 -9.46
N TYR A 219 7.92 -25.60 -8.86
CA TYR A 219 7.88 -24.20 -8.43
C TYR A 219 9.08 -23.85 -7.54
N TRP A 220 9.32 -24.63 -6.48
CA TRP A 220 10.46 -24.37 -5.60
C TRP A 220 11.81 -24.67 -6.24
N ARG A 221 11.89 -25.63 -7.17
CA ARG A 221 13.10 -25.89 -7.96
C ARG A 221 13.43 -24.67 -8.82
N ASP A 222 12.41 -24.03 -9.39
CA ASP A 222 12.59 -22.81 -10.17
C ASP A 222 13.06 -21.63 -9.29
N VAL A 223 12.42 -21.42 -8.13
CA VAL A 223 12.87 -20.42 -7.16
C VAL A 223 14.32 -20.67 -6.74
N ALA A 224 14.68 -21.90 -6.35
CA ALA A 224 16.04 -22.24 -5.94
C ALA A 224 17.06 -22.05 -7.06
N ARG A 225 16.70 -22.36 -8.31
CA ARG A 225 17.55 -22.11 -9.48
C ARG A 225 17.79 -20.62 -9.68
N GLN A 226 16.74 -19.80 -9.57
CA GLN A 226 16.85 -18.36 -9.74
C GLN A 226 17.71 -17.72 -8.64
N VAL A 227 17.49 -18.09 -7.37
CA VAL A 227 18.30 -17.60 -6.25
C VAL A 227 19.74 -18.13 -6.32
N GLY A 228 19.93 -19.41 -6.68
CA GLY A 228 21.25 -19.99 -6.86
C GLY A 228 22.07 -19.29 -7.95
N ALA A 229 21.43 -18.82 -9.03
CA ALA A 229 22.12 -18.02 -10.04
C ALA A 229 22.60 -16.65 -9.52
N LYS A 230 21.90 -16.06 -8.53
CA LYS A 230 22.37 -14.84 -7.85
C LYS A 230 23.55 -15.15 -6.92
N ASP A 231 23.49 -16.28 -6.21
CA ASP A 231 24.50 -16.77 -5.25
C ASP A 231 25.87 -17.07 -5.90
N GLU A 232 25.96 -17.16 -7.23
CA GLU A 232 27.24 -17.31 -7.95
C GLU A 232 28.16 -16.07 -7.85
N GLY A 233 27.63 -14.90 -7.50
CA GLY A 233 28.41 -13.67 -7.43
C GLY A 233 27.85 -12.56 -6.54
N PHE A 234 26.68 -12.75 -5.93
CA PHE A 234 26.04 -11.79 -5.04
C PHE A 234 25.46 -12.51 -3.83
N GLU A 235 25.60 -11.90 -2.66
CA GLU A 235 25.02 -12.44 -1.41
C GLU A 235 23.50 -12.60 -1.53
N VAL A 236 23.01 -13.73 -1.01
CA VAL A 236 21.59 -14.08 -0.96
C VAL A 236 21.12 -14.29 0.47
N SER A 237 19.88 -13.95 0.74
CA SER A 237 19.25 -14.16 2.04
C SER A 237 17.89 -14.85 1.90
N ILE A 238 17.22 -15.10 3.01
CA ILE A 238 15.85 -15.64 3.01
C ILE A 238 14.89 -14.73 2.26
N THR A 239 15.16 -13.42 2.25
CA THR A 239 14.37 -12.43 1.51
C THR A 239 14.38 -12.69 0.00
N ASP A 240 15.43 -13.28 -0.56
CA ASP A 240 15.46 -13.66 -1.97
C ASP A 240 14.41 -14.74 -2.28
N TYR A 241 14.38 -15.81 -1.49
CA TYR A 241 13.37 -16.86 -1.61
C TYR A 241 11.96 -16.33 -1.39
N TRP A 242 11.78 -15.48 -0.38
CA TRP A 242 10.49 -14.87 -0.07
C TRP A 242 10.00 -13.95 -1.20
N GLY A 243 10.85 -13.05 -1.68
CA GLY A 243 10.54 -12.12 -2.77
C GLY A 243 10.22 -12.84 -4.09
N ARG A 244 10.93 -13.93 -4.38
CA ARG A 244 10.59 -14.79 -5.53
C ARG A 244 9.25 -15.48 -5.34
N ALA A 245 9.02 -16.09 -4.19
CA ALA A 245 7.76 -16.77 -3.91
C ALA A 245 6.54 -15.83 -4.02
N LEU A 246 6.65 -14.62 -3.46
CA LEU A 246 5.65 -13.56 -3.61
C LEU A 246 5.35 -13.22 -5.07
N SER A 247 6.39 -13.15 -5.91
CA SER A 247 6.27 -12.68 -7.28
C SER A 247 5.34 -13.54 -8.15
N TYR A 248 5.18 -14.84 -7.89
CA TYR A 248 4.30 -15.71 -8.69
C TYR A 248 2.82 -15.36 -8.56
N GLN A 249 2.41 -14.72 -7.46
CA GLN A 249 1.03 -14.27 -7.24
C GLN A 249 0.86 -12.75 -7.42
N LEU A 250 1.96 -12.01 -7.59
CA LEU A 250 1.97 -10.54 -7.63
C LEU A 250 2.49 -9.94 -8.94
N VAL A 251 3.24 -10.68 -9.76
CA VAL A 251 3.77 -10.23 -11.05
C VAL A 251 3.23 -11.15 -12.14
N ASN A 252 2.42 -10.61 -13.05
CA ASN A 252 1.72 -11.35 -14.10
C ASN A 252 2.64 -11.73 -15.28
N ALA A 253 3.87 -12.13 -15.02
CA ALA A 253 4.83 -12.57 -16.03
C ALA A 253 5.21 -14.03 -15.78
N THR A 254 5.74 -14.71 -16.79
CA THR A 254 6.29 -16.06 -16.65
C THR A 254 7.23 -16.12 -15.44
N ASP A 255 7.05 -17.16 -14.61
CA ASP A 255 7.81 -17.41 -13.39
C ASP A 255 7.83 -16.23 -12.39
N GLY A 256 6.80 -15.37 -12.39
CA GLY A 256 6.78 -14.17 -11.55
C GLY A 256 7.83 -13.13 -11.95
N GLY A 257 8.20 -13.07 -13.24
CA GLY A 257 9.01 -11.99 -13.81
C GLY A 257 10.39 -11.81 -13.18
N PRO A 258 11.29 -12.82 -13.23
CA PRO A 258 12.61 -12.73 -12.60
C PRO A 258 13.46 -11.56 -13.12
N ALA A 259 13.24 -11.09 -14.36
CA ALA A 259 13.97 -9.96 -14.94
C ALA A 259 13.35 -8.57 -14.68
N TYR A 260 12.20 -8.50 -14.00
CA TYR A 260 11.49 -7.24 -13.77
C TYR A 260 12.10 -6.52 -12.57
N THR A 261 12.55 -5.29 -12.77
CA THR A 261 13.17 -4.46 -11.72
C THR A 261 12.24 -3.34 -11.29
N PHE A 262 12.36 -2.89 -10.04
CA PHE A 262 11.55 -1.78 -9.55
C PHE A 262 11.95 -0.46 -10.23
N SER A 263 13.23 -0.27 -10.56
CA SER A 263 13.69 0.90 -11.33
C SER A 263 13.23 0.92 -12.79
N SER A 264 12.79 -0.21 -13.36
CA SER A 264 12.21 -0.23 -14.71
C SER A 264 10.84 0.46 -14.81
N ILE A 265 10.19 0.73 -13.67
CA ILE A 265 8.98 1.58 -13.65
C ILE A 265 9.27 2.95 -14.26
N ALA A 266 10.48 3.50 -14.02
CA ALA A 266 10.90 4.77 -14.59
C ALA A 266 11.04 4.78 -16.13
N ASP A 267 11.13 3.59 -16.74
CA ASP A 267 11.29 3.44 -18.19
C ASP A 267 9.94 3.26 -18.91
N SER A 268 8.84 3.09 -18.18
CA SER A 268 7.53 2.93 -18.82
C SER A 268 7.03 4.26 -19.41
N PRO A 269 6.43 4.24 -20.61
CA PRO A 269 5.87 5.44 -21.25
C PRO A 269 4.89 6.20 -20.35
N ASP A 270 3.95 5.50 -19.71
CA ASP A 270 2.93 6.08 -18.84
C ASP A 270 3.52 6.75 -17.59
N PHE A 271 4.58 6.16 -17.03
CA PHE A 271 5.28 6.80 -15.92
C PHE A 271 6.02 8.04 -16.43
N GLN A 272 6.74 7.96 -17.56
CA GLN A 272 7.44 9.10 -18.14
C GLN A 272 6.52 10.25 -18.55
N SER A 273 5.30 9.96 -18.99
CA SER A 273 4.27 10.97 -19.31
C SER A 273 3.59 11.55 -18.06
N GLY A 274 3.77 10.91 -16.89
CA GLY A 274 3.20 11.35 -15.61
C GLY A 274 1.76 10.87 -15.38
N GLU A 275 1.28 9.86 -16.13
CA GLU A 275 -0.08 9.34 -16.03
C GLU A 275 -0.29 8.48 -14.76
N GLN A 276 0.78 7.93 -14.21
CA GLN A 276 0.76 7.12 -12.99
C GLN A 276 1.24 7.93 -11.77
N PRO A 277 0.74 7.69 -10.54
CA PRO A 277 1.34 8.24 -9.32
C PRO A 277 2.79 7.76 -9.14
N PHE A 278 3.56 8.44 -8.30
CA PHE A 278 4.91 8.03 -7.94
C PHE A 278 4.86 6.91 -6.88
N PRO A 279 5.31 5.67 -7.19
CA PRO A 279 5.25 4.58 -6.23
C PRO A 279 6.40 4.66 -5.23
N ILE A 280 6.10 4.39 -3.96
CA ILE A 280 7.09 4.37 -2.88
C ILE A 280 6.88 3.11 -2.04
N LEU A 281 7.92 2.30 -1.85
CA LEU A 281 7.92 1.21 -0.87
C LEU A 281 8.83 1.55 0.32
N ILE A 282 8.47 1.11 1.53
CA ILE A 282 9.22 1.42 2.75
C ILE A 282 9.82 0.18 3.39
N ALA A 283 11.02 0.33 3.93
CA ALA A 283 11.72 -0.65 4.75
C ALA A 283 12.45 0.07 5.90
N ASP A 284 12.65 -0.64 7.01
CA ASP A 284 13.39 -0.11 8.15
C ASP A 284 14.83 -0.60 8.13
N GLY A 285 15.75 0.27 8.53
CA GLY A 285 17.14 -0.10 8.76
C GLY A 285 17.28 -0.86 10.07
N ARG A 286 17.92 -2.03 10.03
CA ARG A 286 18.27 -2.81 11.21
C ARG A 286 19.77 -2.74 11.45
N ALA A 287 20.20 -2.21 12.60
CA ALA A 287 21.63 -2.20 12.92
C ALA A 287 22.14 -3.62 13.23
N PRO A 288 23.42 -3.92 12.98
CA PRO A 288 24.00 -5.22 13.30
C PRO A 288 23.79 -5.61 14.78
N GLY A 289 23.25 -6.82 15.02
CA GLY A 289 23.04 -7.35 16.37
C GLY A 289 21.73 -6.92 17.05
N GLU A 290 20.99 -5.96 16.48
CA GLU A 290 19.67 -5.59 16.99
C GLU A 290 18.60 -6.60 16.53
N ARG A 291 17.54 -6.79 17.31
CA ARG A 291 16.38 -7.62 16.94
C ARG A 291 15.04 -6.89 17.10
N ILE A 292 15.06 -5.72 17.73
CA ILE A 292 13.90 -4.88 17.97
C ILE A 292 14.14 -3.63 17.16
N ILE A 293 13.21 -3.32 16.26
CA ILE A 293 13.21 -2.06 15.53
C ILE A 293 12.47 -1.04 16.38
N SER A 294 13.20 -0.04 16.86
CA SER A 294 12.65 1.04 17.67
C SER A 294 12.08 2.15 16.78
N LEU A 295 11.22 2.99 17.36
CA LEU A 295 10.61 4.13 16.67
C LEU A 295 11.61 5.13 16.07
N ASN A 296 12.89 5.07 16.46
CA ASN A 296 13.98 5.89 15.93
C ASN A 296 14.87 5.13 14.91
N ALA A 297 14.43 3.98 14.41
CA ALA A 297 15.10 3.30 13.31
C ALA A 297 15.14 4.20 12.06
N THR A 298 16.15 4.01 11.21
CA THR A 298 16.22 4.76 9.95
C THR A 298 15.20 4.20 8.97
N VAL A 299 14.29 5.04 8.49
CA VAL A 299 13.27 4.66 7.51
C VAL A 299 13.85 4.86 6.11
N TYR A 300 13.94 3.78 5.34
CA TYR A 300 14.36 3.79 3.95
C TYR A 300 13.16 3.72 3.02
N GLU A 301 13.19 4.52 1.97
CA GLU A 301 12.26 4.43 0.86
C GLU A 301 12.94 3.89 -0.41
N PHE A 302 12.20 3.04 -1.12
CA PHE A 302 12.44 2.66 -2.49
C PHE A 302 11.46 3.42 -3.37
N ASN A 303 11.98 4.09 -4.39
CA ASN A 303 11.18 4.66 -5.46
C ASN A 303 11.83 4.33 -6.82
N PRO A 304 11.18 4.54 -7.98
CA PRO A 304 11.72 4.12 -9.28
C PRO A 304 13.12 4.65 -9.61
N PHE A 305 13.60 5.68 -8.92
CA PHE A 305 14.91 6.28 -9.15
C PHE A 305 15.96 5.89 -8.12
N GLU A 306 15.58 5.64 -6.87
CA GLU A 306 16.54 5.60 -5.75
C GLU A 306 16.06 4.84 -4.52
N LEU A 307 17.05 4.36 -3.76
CA LEU A 307 16.93 3.85 -2.39
C LEU A 307 17.60 4.84 -1.44
N GLY A 308 16.92 5.29 -0.39
CA GLY A 308 17.55 6.15 0.60
C GLY A 308 16.64 6.59 1.72
N THR A 309 17.10 7.57 2.49
CA THR A 309 16.40 8.04 3.69
C THR A 309 16.42 9.56 3.79
N TRP A 310 15.32 10.11 4.27
CA TRP A 310 15.19 11.53 4.66
C TRP A 310 15.67 11.79 6.09
N ASP A 311 15.86 10.73 6.88
CA ASP A 311 16.35 10.84 8.25
C ASP A 311 17.79 11.40 8.25
N ASN A 312 18.10 12.17 9.29
CA ASN A 312 19.41 12.79 9.47
C ASN A 312 20.56 11.80 9.73
N THR A 313 20.30 10.49 9.70
CA THR A 313 21.30 9.42 9.79
C THR A 313 22.15 9.36 8.53
N ALA A 314 21.78 8.55 7.53
CA ALA A 314 22.45 8.53 6.23
C ALA A 314 22.14 9.79 5.41
N PHE A 315 20.94 10.36 5.53
CA PHE A 315 20.50 11.59 4.87
C PHE A 315 20.90 11.64 3.37
N GLY A 316 20.64 10.54 2.67
CA GLY A 316 21.11 10.37 1.31
C GLY A 316 20.42 9.24 0.57
N PHE A 317 20.56 9.29 -0.75
CA PHE A 317 19.87 8.41 -1.69
C PHE A 317 20.83 7.87 -2.75
N ALA A 318 20.87 6.55 -2.88
CA ALA A 318 21.65 5.84 -3.89
C ALA A 318 20.76 5.53 -5.11
N PRO A 319 21.28 5.64 -6.34
CA PRO A 319 20.53 5.29 -7.55
C PRO A 319 20.09 3.82 -7.54
N LEU A 320 18.77 3.58 -7.58
CA LEU A 320 18.19 2.25 -7.39
C LEU A 320 18.65 1.26 -8.46
N ARG A 321 18.72 1.72 -9.72
CA ARG A 321 19.20 0.94 -10.87
C ARG A 321 20.60 0.38 -10.69
N TYR A 322 21.42 1.02 -9.85
CA TYR A 322 22.83 0.69 -9.67
C TYR A 322 23.16 0.08 -8.31
N LEU A 323 22.16 -0.38 -7.54
CA LEU A 323 22.41 -1.09 -6.28
C LEU A 323 23.36 -2.28 -6.46
N ALA A 324 24.08 -2.62 -5.39
CA ALA A 324 25.23 -3.53 -5.36
C ALA A 324 26.47 -3.08 -6.18
N SER A 325 26.48 -1.86 -6.72
CA SER A 325 27.74 -1.21 -7.12
C SER A 325 28.50 -0.71 -5.88
N ASN A 326 29.82 -0.59 -5.98
CA ASN A 326 30.61 -0.03 -4.89
C ASN A 326 30.51 1.51 -4.85
N PHE A 327 29.64 2.05 -3.99
CA PHE A 327 29.46 3.48 -3.77
C PHE A 327 30.35 4.04 -2.63
N SER A 328 31.47 3.39 -2.29
CA SER A 328 32.34 3.81 -1.20
C SER A 328 32.60 5.33 -1.20
N ALA A 329 32.31 5.98 -0.07
CA ALA A 329 32.39 7.43 0.10
C ALA A 329 31.49 8.26 -0.84
N GLY A 330 30.38 7.69 -1.31
CA GLY A 330 29.32 8.39 -2.04
C GLY A 330 29.36 8.29 -3.56
N ARG A 331 30.29 7.54 -4.16
CA ARG A 331 30.45 7.49 -5.63
C ARG A 331 31.05 6.17 -6.09
N VAL A 332 30.60 5.68 -7.25
CA VAL A 332 31.27 4.57 -7.94
C VAL A 332 32.62 5.03 -8.49
N PRO A 333 33.75 4.39 -8.13
CA PRO A 333 35.09 4.78 -8.61
C PRO A 333 35.21 4.82 -10.14
N ASP A 334 36.12 5.67 -10.64
CA ASP A 334 36.31 5.85 -12.09
C ASP A 334 36.83 4.59 -12.80
N ASN A 335 37.50 3.69 -12.09
CA ASN A 335 37.91 2.37 -12.55
C ASN A 335 36.99 1.24 -12.06
N GLY A 336 35.89 1.57 -11.37
CA GLY A 336 34.91 0.61 -10.88
C GLY A 336 33.87 0.24 -11.93
N SER A 337 33.17 -0.86 -11.66
CA SER A 337 32.04 -1.32 -12.47
C SER A 337 30.71 -1.01 -11.79
N CYS A 338 29.64 -0.99 -12.60
CA CYS A 338 28.29 -0.83 -12.11
C CYS A 338 27.61 -2.20 -12.09
N VAL A 339 26.59 -2.34 -11.24
CA VAL A 339 25.73 -3.52 -11.18
C VAL A 339 24.33 -3.08 -11.57
N ARG A 340 23.59 -3.92 -12.29
CA ARG A 340 22.17 -3.72 -12.62
C ARG A 340 21.38 -5.00 -12.37
N GLY A 341 20.09 -4.87 -12.08
CA GLY A 341 19.18 -5.99 -11.82
C GLY A 341 19.08 -6.40 -10.35
N PHE A 342 19.85 -5.78 -9.44
CA PHE A 342 19.78 -6.05 -8.01
C PHE A 342 18.45 -5.62 -7.37
N ASP A 343 17.83 -4.58 -7.91
CA ASP A 343 16.54 -4.04 -7.50
C ASP A 343 15.36 -4.83 -8.10
N GLN A 344 15.49 -6.14 -8.23
CA GLN A 344 14.43 -6.99 -8.76
C GLN A 344 13.13 -6.78 -7.97
N ALA A 345 12.01 -6.57 -8.65
CA ALA A 345 10.80 -6.02 -8.05
C ALA A 345 10.24 -6.89 -6.92
N GLY A 346 10.34 -8.21 -7.05
CA GLY A 346 10.02 -9.18 -6.01
C GLY A 346 10.93 -9.09 -4.78
N PHE A 347 12.23 -8.87 -4.97
CA PHE A 347 13.17 -8.66 -3.87
C PHE A 347 12.91 -7.34 -3.13
N VAL A 348 12.54 -6.28 -3.84
CA VAL A 348 12.16 -4.98 -3.23
C VAL A 348 10.85 -5.13 -2.43
N MET A 349 9.82 -5.79 -2.98
CA MET A 349 8.59 -6.13 -2.23
C MET A 349 8.88 -7.06 -1.03
N GLY A 350 9.77 -8.03 -1.21
CA GLY A 350 10.23 -8.95 -0.17
C GLY A 350 10.95 -8.20 0.96
N THR A 351 11.82 -7.25 0.64
CA THR A 351 12.52 -6.39 1.61
C THR A 351 11.52 -5.62 2.47
N SER A 352 10.54 -4.99 1.83
CA SER A 352 9.48 -4.24 2.52
C SER A 352 8.57 -5.12 3.40
N SER A 353 8.71 -6.44 3.35
CA SER A 353 7.88 -7.41 4.09
C SER A 353 8.67 -8.50 4.80
N THR A 354 9.96 -8.29 5.08
CA THR A 354 10.83 -9.40 5.53
C THR A 354 10.71 -9.73 7.04
N LEU A 355 9.79 -9.09 7.77
CA LEU A 355 9.32 -9.47 9.13
C LEU A 355 8.84 -10.92 9.18
N PHE A 356 8.28 -11.40 8.06
CA PHE A 356 7.77 -12.76 7.93
C PHE A 356 8.86 -13.82 8.00
N ASN A 357 10.15 -13.45 8.01
CA ASN A 357 11.20 -14.45 8.11
C ASN A 357 11.09 -15.24 9.41
N GLN A 358 10.83 -14.65 10.58
CA GLN A 358 10.60 -15.47 11.79
C GLN A 358 9.38 -16.40 11.71
N PHE A 359 8.31 -15.97 11.02
CA PHE A 359 7.16 -16.83 10.74
C PHE A 359 7.48 -17.94 9.73
N LEU A 360 8.24 -17.63 8.66
CA LEU A 360 8.81 -18.60 7.73
C LEU A 360 9.66 -19.60 8.51
N LEU A 361 10.55 -19.16 9.39
CA LEU A 361 11.42 -20.02 10.22
C LEU A 361 10.65 -20.98 11.10
N GLN A 362 9.58 -20.51 11.74
CA GLN A 362 8.73 -21.36 12.55
C GLN A 362 7.95 -22.37 11.69
N ASN A 363 7.54 -21.97 10.48
CA ASN A 363 6.78 -22.85 9.58
C ASN A 363 7.65 -23.71 8.66
N ILE A 364 8.95 -23.47 8.49
CA ILE A 364 9.83 -24.32 7.65
C ILE A 364 9.77 -25.79 8.10
N SER A 365 9.54 -26.04 9.39
CA SER A 365 9.37 -27.39 9.95
C SER A 365 7.98 -28.02 9.71
N SER A 366 6.95 -27.24 9.39
CA SER A 366 5.54 -27.66 9.27
C SER A 366 4.88 -27.35 7.91
N SER A 367 5.58 -26.65 7.01
CA SER A 367 5.03 -25.98 5.82
C SER A 367 4.93 -26.84 4.55
N GLY A 368 5.41 -28.08 4.58
CA GLY A 368 5.43 -28.93 3.38
C GLY A 368 6.38 -28.43 2.28
N LEU A 369 7.36 -27.59 2.63
CA LEU A 369 8.45 -27.22 1.72
C LEU A 369 9.27 -28.47 1.35
N PRO A 370 9.72 -28.61 0.09
CA PRO A 370 10.63 -29.70 -0.28
C PRO A 370 11.94 -29.67 0.52
N ASP A 371 12.50 -30.84 0.85
CA ASP A 371 13.71 -30.97 1.67
C ASP A 371 14.90 -30.16 1.14
N PHE A 372 15.04 -30.02 -0.18
CA PHE A 372 16.13 -29.23 -0.76
C PHE A 372 16.00 -27.73 -0.44
N ILE A 373 14.77 -27.20 -0.35
CA ILE A 373 14.52 -25.82 0.09
C ILE A 373 14.75 -25.70 1.59
N GLN A 374 14.22 -26.64 2.38
CA GLN A 374 14.46 -26.63 3.82
C GLN A 374 15.96 -26.64 4.12
N ASN A 375 16.74 -27.44 3.39
CA ASN A 375 18.19 -27.49 3.51
C ASN A 375 18.88 -26.20 3.02
N ALA A 376 18.43 -25.62 1.90
CA ALA A 376 18.98 -24.34 1.40
C ALA A 376 18.73 -23.21 2.40
N LEU A 377 17.49 -23.09 2.91
CA LEU A 377 17.14 -22.15 3.97
C LEU A 377 17.93 -22.46 5.24
N THR A 378 18.00 -23.72 5.68
CA THR A 378 18.78 -24.13 6.87
C THR A 378 20.26 -23.79 6.73
N LYS A 379 20.86 -23.89 5.53
CA LYS A 379 22.25 -23.47 5.31
C LYS A 379 22.42 -21.97 5.52
N ILE A 380 21.54 -21.15 4.95
CA ILE A 380 21.49 -19.70 5.20
C ILE A 380 21.31 -19.44 6.70
N LEU A 381 20.49 -20.27 7.37
CA LEU A 381 20.23 -20.20 8.81
C LEU A 381 21.42 -20.58 9.70
N THR A 382 22.19 -21.58 9.33
CA THR A 382 23.38 -21.98 10.09
C THR A 382 24.52 -20.98 9.98
N ILE A 383 24.52 -20.16 8.93
CA ILE A 383 25.44 -19.01 8.79
C ILE A 383 24.96 -17.83 9.66
N LEU A 384 23.69 -17.80 10.11
CA LEU A 384 23.13 -16.72 10.95
C LEU A 384 23.77 -16.55 12.31
N ASP A 385 24.40 -17.58 12.87
CA ASP A 385 25.06 -17.45 14.16
C ASP A 385 26.21 -16.42 14.09
N GLN A 386 26.54 -15.91 12.88
CA GLN A 386 27.57 -14.91 12.64
C GLN A 386 27.14 -13.67 11.79
N ASP A 387 26.21 -13.73 10.82
CA ASP A 387 26.10 -12.68 9.76
C ASP A 387 24.72 -12.02 9.43
N ASN A 388 23.62 -12.24 10.18
CA ASN A 388 22.28 -11.62 9.92
C ASN A 388 21.64 -11.90 8.54
N ASN A 389 21.87 -13.07 7.94
CA ASN A 389 21.25 -13.51 6.66
C ASN A 389 19.73 -13.82 6.77
N ASP A 390 19.07 -13.45 7.87
CA ASP A 390 17.65 -13.68 8.15
C ASP A 390 16.76 -12.55 7.64
N ILE A 391 17.33 -11.56 6.96
CA ILE A 391 16.68 -10.33 6.52
C ILE A 391 17.24 -9.87 5.16
N ALA A 392 16.76 -8.74 4.63
CA ALA A 392 17.20 -8.26 3.31
C ALA A 392 18.61 -7.67 3.40
N GLN A 393 19.54 -8.19 2.60
CA GLN A 393 20.93 -7.77 2.60
C GLN A 393 21.27 -7.03 1.33
N TYR A 394 21.85 -5.85 1.50
CA TYR A 394 22.33 -5.00 0.40
C TYR A 394 23.85 -4.92 0.51
N VAL A 395 24.52 -5.76 -0.28
CA VAL A 395 25.98 -5.90 -0.31
C VAL A 395 26.50 -5.64 -1.73
N PRO A 396 27.50 -4.76 -1.90
CA PRO A 396 28.03 -3.83 -0.89
C PRO A 396 26.99 -2.80 -0.43
N ASN A 397 27.11 -2.37 0.82
CA ASN A 397 26.31 -1.28 1.38
C ASN A 397 26.48 -0.02 0.53
N PRO A 398 25.40 0.52 -0.07
CA PRO A 398 25.51 1.71 -0.89
C PRO A 398 25.96 2.94 -0.09
N PHE A 399 25.78 2.97 1.23
CA PHE A 399 26.16 4.09 2.11
C PHE A 399 27.47 3.86 2.87
N PHE A 400 28.30 2.90 2.46
CA PHE A 400 29.62 2.69 3.06
C PHE A 400 30.50 3.94 2.89
N GLY A 401 31.05 4.44 4.00
CA GLY A 401 31.83 5.68 4.06
C GLY A 401 31.04 6.98 3.83
N TRP A 402 29.71 6.92 3.67
CA TRP A 402 28.86 8.09 3.46
C TRP A 402 28.37 8.67 4.80
N ASN A 403 28.53 9.98 5.00
CA ASN A 403 28.13 10.69 6.23
C ASN A 403 28.55 9.98 7.54
N PRO A 404 29.84 9.63 7.73
CA PRO A 404 30.29 8.74 8.81
C PRO A 404 30.09 9.29 10.23
N ARG A 405 29.74 10.58 10.39
CA ARG A 405 29.44 11.18 11.69
C ARG A 405 28.02 10.89 12.19
N THR A 406 27.08 10.64 11.28
CA THR A 406 25.64 10.49 11.59
C THR A 406 25.05 9.18 11.07
N ASN A 407 25.64 8.61 10.02
CA ASN A 407 25.20 7.36 9.43
C ASN A 407 25.76 6.16 10.21
N LEU A 408 24.87 5.45 10.91
CA LEU A 408 25.20 4.24 11.67
C LEU A 408 25.75 3.11 10.79
N ASN A 409 25.41 3.11 9.50
CA ASN A 409 25.85 2.09 8.55
C ASN A 409 27.14 2.49 7.80
N ALA A 410 27.73 3.65 8.06
CA ALA A 410 28.88 4.12 7.28
C ALA A 410 30.14 3.26 7.40
N ASN A 411 30.27 2.46 8.46
CA ASN A 411 31.37 1.51 8.66
C ASN A 411 30.97 0.05 8.39
N GLN A 412 29.74 -0.20 7.96
CA GLN A 412 29.20 -1.53 7.70
C GLN A 412 29.27 -1.85 6.21
N THR A 413 29.86 -2.99 5.84
CA THR A 413 29.93 -3.45 4.45
C THR A 413 28.58 -3.91 3.90
N GLN A 414 27.61 -4.13 4.77
CA GLN A 414 26.23 -4.52 4.45
C GLN A 414 25.24 -3.48 4.99
N LEU A 415 24.22 -3.16 4.19
CA LEU A 415 23.01 -2.52 4.68
C LEU A 415 21.95 -3.61 4.88
N SER A 416 21.44 -3.68 6.11
CA SER A 416 20.43 -4.62 6.57
C SER A 416 19.08 -3.92 6.62
N LEU A 417 18.11 -4.39 5.83
CA LEU A 417 16.78 -3.82 5.77
C LEU A 417 15.71 -4.85 6.18
N VAL A 418 14.70 -4.39 6.90
CA VAL A 418 13.56 -5.17 7.38
C VAL A 418 12.21 -4.59 6.92
N ASP A 419 11.10 -5.24 7.30
CA ASP A 419 9.76 -4.73 6.97
C ASP A 419 9.59 -3.31 7.54
N GLY A 420 9.05 -2.40 6.73
CA GLY A 420 8.91 -0.99 7.09
C GLY A 420 7.83 -0.71 8.15
N GLY A 421 7.11 -1.73 8.62
CA GLY A 421 6.13 -1.60 9.70
C GLY A 421 6.66 -2.05 11.07
N GLU A 422 7.92 -2.46 11.17
CA GLU A 422 8.49 -3.00 12.44
C GLU A 422 8.70 -1.92 13.50
N ASP A 423 8.89 -0.66 13.11
CA ASP A 423 9.08 0.48 14.01
C ASP A 423 7.76 1.06 14.59
N LEU A 424 6.64 0.33 14.44
CA LEU A 424 5.25 0.73 14.72
C LEU A 424 4.63 1.72 13.73
N GLN A 425 5.38 2.36 12.83
CA GLN A 425 4.83 3.23 11.79
C GLN A 425 4.26 2.40 10.63
N ASN A 426 3.31 1.51 10.93
CA ASN A 426 2.76 0.56 9.97
C ASN A 426 1.97 1.23 8.82
N ILE A 427 1.84 2.56 8.78
CA ILE A 427 1.35 3.36 7.63
C ILE A 427 2.55 4.16 7.08
N PRO A 428 2.87 4.08 5.76
CA PRO A 428 4.08 4.69 5.19
C PRO A 428 3.97 6.22 5.03
N LEU A 429 3.88 6.94 6.14
CA LEU A 429 3.67 8.38 6.18
C LEU A 429 4.96 9.19 6.09
N HIS A 430 6.04 8.69 6.70
CA HIS A 430 7.35 9.33 6.72
C HIS A 430 7.82 9.90 5.36
N PRO A 431 7.79 9.16 4.24
CA PRO A 431 8.15 9.70 2.93
C PRO A 431 7.22 10.83 2.45
N LEU A 432 5.94 10.80 2.83
CA LEU A 432 4.90 11.69 2.29
C LEU A 432 4.80 13.03 3.05
N ILE A 433 5.24 13.05 4.31
CA ILE A 433 5.22 14.25 5.16
C ILE A 433 6.46 15.13 4.98
N GLN A 434 7.39 14.73 4.10
CA GLN A 434 8.61 15.48 3.82
C GLN A 434 8.29 16.86 3.22
N PRO A 435 8.82 17.96 3.78
CA PRO A 435 8.56 19.31 3.28
C PRO A 435 8.89 19.51 1.80
N ASN A 436 9.89 18.77 1.30
CA ASN A 436 10.33 18.79 -0.10
C ASN A 436 9.29 18.26 -1.07
N ARG A 437 8.43 17.33 -0.65
CA ARG A 437 7.32 16.81 -1.48
C ARG A 437 6.08 17.69 -1.45
N ALA A 438 5.95 18.55 -0.44
CA ALA A 438 4.87 19.52 -0.33
C ALA A 438 3.47 18.90 -0.51
N VAL A 439 3.24 17.75 0.13
CA VAL A 439 1.95 17.07 0.12
C VAL A 439 0.94 17.87 0.95
N ASP A 440 -0.28 17.98 0.44
CA ASP A 440 -1.38 18.75 1.04
C ASP A 440 -2.33 17.87 1.84
N VAL A 441 -2.61 16.67 1.31
CA VAL A 441 -3.50 15.70 1.93
C VAL A 441 -2.96 14.29 1.73
N ILE A 442 -3.06 13.46 2.76
CA ILE A 442 -2.73 12.03 2.69
C ILE A 442 -3.97 11.21 3.04
N PHE A 443 -4.37 10.31 2.14
CA PHE A 443 -5.33 9.25 2.46
C PHE A 443 -4.58 8.06 3.04
N ALA A 444 -4.67 7.88 4.36
CA ALA A 444 -3.97 6.87 5.13
C ALA A 444 -4.88 5.65 5.36
N VAL A 445 -4.68 4.59 4.57
CA VAL A 445 -5.45 3.35 4.63
C VAL A 445 -4.80 2.39 5.63
N ASP A 446 -5.47 2.16 6.76
CA ASP A 446 -4.92 1.40 7.88
C ASP A 446 -5.57 0.02 8.01
N SER A 447 -4.77 -1.01 7.82
CA SER A 447 -5.13 -2.44 7.95
C SER A 447 -4.36 -3.12 9.08
N SER A 448 -3.84 -2.37 10.04
CA SER A 448 -3.12 -2.87 11.22
C SER A 448 -3.99 -3.82 12.05
N ALA A 449 -3.35 -4.75 12.75
CA ALA A 449 -3.98 -5.77 13.59
C ALA A 449 -3.67 -5.50 15.07
N ASP A 450 -4.07 -4.33 15.58
CA ASP A 450 -3.63 -3.83 16.88
C ASP A 450 -4.46 -4.33 18.05
N THR A 451 -5.74 -4.62 17.78
CA THR A 451 -6.69 -5.10 18.81
C THR A 451 -6.68 -6.62 18.90
N LYS A 452 -7.26 -7.16 19.98
CA LYS A 452 -7.45 -8.61 20.18
C LYS A 452 -8.14 -9.31 18.99
N PHE A 453 -8.94 -8.59 18.22
CA PHE A 453 -9.63 -9.10 17.03
C PHE A 453 -9.04 -8.58 15.71
N ASN A 454 -7.76 -8.20 15.68
CA ASN A 454 -7.03 -7.79 14.46
C ASN A 454 -7.63 -6.59 13.70
N TRP A 455 -8.26 -5.66 14.42
CA TRP A 455 -8.64 -4.36 13.88
C TRP A 455 -7.63 -3.27 14.27
N PRO A 456 -7.49 -2.21 13.45
CA PRO A 456 -6.62 -1.08 13.77
C PRO A 456 -7.21 -0.25 14.92
N ASN A 457 -6.34 0.33 15.74
CA ASN A 457 -6.73 1.24 16.83
C ASN A 457 -6.05 2.61 16.75
N GLY A 458 -5.40 2.94 15.62
CA GLY A 458 -4.68 4.20 15.42
C GLY A 458 -3.24 4.21 15.93
N THR A 459 -2.72 3.09 16.47
CA THR A 459 -1.34 2.98 16.96
C THR A 459 -0.32 3.39 15.90
N ALA A 460 -0.50 2.97 14.64
CA ALA A 460 0.42 3.31 13.56
C ALA A 460 0.46 4.81 13.24
N LEU A 461 -0.71 5.46 13.23
CA LEU A 461 -0.81 6.90 13.03
C LEU A 461 -0.18 7.66 14.22
N ARG A 462 -0.38 7.15 15.44
CA ARG A 462 0.20 7.70 16.65
C ARG A 462 1.71 7.57 16.68
N ALA A 463 2.26 6.45 16.22
CA ALA A 463 3.71 6.24 16.10
C ALA A 463 4.37 7.31 15.22
N THR A 464 3.76 7.68 14.09
CA THR A 464 4.26 8.79 13.25
C THR A 464 4.22 10.13 13.99
N TYR A 465 3.15 10.41 14.76
CA TYR A 465 3.05 11.61 15.58
C TYR A 465 4.13 11.67 16.67
N ASP A 466 4.39 10.56 17.36
CA ASP A 466 5.42 10.51 18.39
C ASP A 466 6.82 10.62 17.76
N ARG A 467 7.05 10.00 16.59
CA ARG A 467 8.33 10.08 15.88
C ARG A 467 8.70 11.50 15.48
N VAL A 468 7.75 12.34 15.04
CA VAL A 468 8.09 13.71 14.65
C VAL A 468 8.59 14.59 15.80
N ALA A 469 8.39 14.15 17.06
CA ALA A 469 9.00 14.79 18.23
C ALA A 469 10.45 14.37 18.46
N GLU A 470 10.91 13.29 17.83
CA GLU A 470 12.28 12.77 17.99
C GLU A 470 13.28 13.54 17.10
N PRO A 471 14.56 13.66 17.53
CA PRO A 471 15.59 14.32 16.75
C PRO A 471 15.79 13.76 15.33
N ILE A 472 15.48 12.48 15.11
CA ILE A 472 15.65 11.81 13.81
C ILE A 472 14.73 12.38 12.73
N ALA A 473 13.54 12.86 13.11
CA ALA A 473 12.55 13.39 12.18
C ALA A 473 12.92 14.75 11.57
N ASN A 474 14.07 15.32 11.97
CA ASN A 474 14.71 16.46 11.32
C ASN A 474 13.77 17.68 11.11
N GLY A 475 12.91 17.96 12.09
CA GLY A 475 11.99 19.11 12.06
C GLY A 475 10.75 18.93 11.19
N THR A 476 10.46 17.70 10.73
CA THR A 476 9.20 17.35 10.07
C THR A 476 8.02 17.53 11.04
N LEU A 477 6.85 17.91 10.54
CA LEU A 477 5.65 18.12 11.34
C LEU A 477 4.59 17.06 11.02
N PHE A 478 3.72 16.78 12.00
CA PHE A 478 2.57 15.89 11.86
C PHE A 478 1.40 16.40 12.72
N PRO A 479 0.13 16.20 12.33
CA PRO A 479 -0.99 16.56 13.19
C PRO A 479 -1.00 15.77 14.51
N PRO A 480 -1.56 16.34 15.59
CA PRO A 480 -1.80 15.60 16.83
C PRO A 480 -2.69 14.38 16.64
N VAL A 481 -2.35 13.28 17.33
CA VAL A 481 -3.05 12.01 17.28
C VAL A 481 -3.29 11.51 18.71
N PRO A 482 -4.52 11.12 19.10
CA PRO A 482 -4.79 10.64 20.45
C PRO A 482 -4.24 9.24 20.68
N ASP A 483 -4.37 8.74 21.91
CA ASP A 483 -4.06 7.35 22.25
C ASP A 483 -5.09 6.35 21.69
N ALA A 484 -4.74 5.07 21.71
CA ALA A 484 -5.55 3.98 21.18
C ALA A 484 -6.93 3.84 21.85
N ASN A 485 -7.01 4.06 23.16
CA ASN A 485 -8.28 3.97 23.90
C ASN A 485 -9.22 5.09 23.43
N THR A 486 -8.71 6.32 23.31
CA THR A 486 -9.47 7.45 22.76
C THR A 486 -9.93 7.16 21.31
N PHE A 487 -9.07 6.59 20.48
CA PHE A 487 -9.42 6.17 19.11
C PHE A 487 -10.64 5.25 19.08
N ILE A 488 -10.62 4.24 19.92
CA ILE A 488 -11.68 3.23 20.01
C ILE A 488 -12.95 3.84 20.61
N ASN A 489 -12.84 4.52 21.75
CA ASN A 489 -13.97 5.07 22.50
C ASN A 489 -14.76 6.12 21.71
N LEU A 490 -14.05 6.93 20.91
CA LEU A 490 -14.68 7.94 20.05
C LEU A 490 -15.08 7.38 18.66
N GLY A 491 -14.84 6.09 18.40
CA GLY A 491 -15.18 5.44 17.13
C GLY A 491 -14.38 5.96 15.93
N LEU A 492 -13.19 6.51 16.15
CA LEU A 492 -12.31 7.03 15.09
C LEU A 492 -11.76 5.90 14.21
N ASN A 493 -11.74 4.67 14.72
CA ASN A 493 -11.37 3.46 13.99
C ASN A 493 -12.56 2.68 13.40
N ARG A 494 -13.78 3.24 13.45
CA ARG A 494 -14.99 2.65 12.82
C ARG A 494 -15.37 3.30 11.50
N ARG A 495 -14.90 4.52 11.26
CA ARG A 495 -15.21 5.33 10.07
C ARG A 495 -14.02 6.21 9.70
N PRO A 496 -13.99 6.81 8.50
CA PRO A 496 -13.03 7.83 8.15
C PRO A 496 -12.95 8.92 9.20
N THR A 497 -11.73 9.37 9.52
CA THR A 497 -11.47 10.42 10.51
C THR A 497 -10.36 11.33 9.98
N PHE A 498 -10.48 12.65 10.18
CA PHE A 498 -9.51 13.61 9.70
C PHE A 498 -8.64 14.15 10.85
N PHE A 499 -7.36 14.41 10.56
CA PHE A 499 -6.40 14.98 11.49
C PHE A 499 -5.69 16.18 10.86
N GLY A 500 -5.46 17.23 11.66
CA GLY A 500 -4.78 18.45 11.21
C GLY A 500 -5.62 19.35 10.31
N CYS A 501 -6.95 19.35 10.42
CA CYS A 501 -7.80 20.05 9.45
C CYS A 501 -7.54 21.57 9.37
N ASP A 502 -7.33 22.22 10.51
CA ASP A 502 -7.02 23.65 10.56
C ASP A 502 -5.51 23.89 10.45
N ALA A 503 -5.09 24.57 9.38
CA ALA A 503 -3.70 24.94 9.15
C ALA A 503 -3.17 25.94 10.20
N SER A 504 -4.05 26.76 10.78
CA SER A 504 -3.68 27.80 11.75
C SER A 504 -3.30 27.24 13.12
N ASN A 505 -3.63 25.98 13.41
CA ASN A 505 -3.23 25.29 14.65
C ASN A 505 -1.73 24.93 14.68
N PHE A 506 -1.02 25.05 13.57
CA PHE A 506 0.41 24.70 13.50
C PHE A 506 1.30 25.93 13.71
N THR A 507 2.17 25.86 14.71
CA THR A 507 3.21 26.88 14.91
C THR A 507 4.46 26.50 14.10
N LEU A 508 4.73 27.22 13.03
CA LEU A 508 5.87 26.96 12.14
C LEU A 508 7.12 27.70 12.62
N ARG A 509 8.29 27.06 12.51
CA ARG A 509 9.61 27.66 12.78
C ARG A 509 10.51 27.56 11.55
N GLY A 510 11.25 28.63 11.25
CA GLY A 510 12.21 28.65 10.16
C GLY A 510 11.58 28.32 8.81
N ALA A 511 12.09 27.29 8.13
CA ALA A 511 11.62 26.85 6.80
C ALA A 511 10.52 25.76 6.86
N GLN A 512 9.93 25.50 8.03
CA GLN A 512 8.87 24.50 8.18
C GLN A 512 7.62 24.87 7.36
N ARG A 513 6.89 23.84 6.93
CA ARG A 513 5.62 23.95 6.22
C ARG A 513 4.52 23.30 7.04
N VAL A 514 3.29 23.77 6.88
CA VAL A 514 2.11 23.12 7.47
C VAL A 514 2.08 21.67 6.99
N PRO A 515 1.92 20.68 7.89
CA PRO A 515 1.87 19.29 7.48
C PRO A 515 0.58 18.97 6.70
N PRO A 516 0.58 17.86 5.95
CA PRO A 516 -0.61 17.40 5.24
C PRO A 516 -1.80 17.21 6.18
N LEU A 517 -3.01 17.48 5.70
CA LEU A 517 -4.23 16.98 6.31
C LEU A 517 -4.26 15.46 6.15
N ILE A 518 -4.48 14.71 7.22
CA ILE A 518 -4.57 13.25 7.13
C ILE A 518 -6.02 12.83 7.11
N VAL A 519 -6.42 12.14 6.04
CA VAL A 519 -7.69 11.42 5.93
C VAL A 519 -7.40 9.96 6.30
N TYR A 520 -7.66 9.60 7.55
CA TYR A 520 -7.46 8.25 8.07
C TYR A 520 -8.66 7.36 7.71
N ILE A 521 -8.39 6.25 7.01
CA ILE A 521 -9.36 5.26 6.54
C ILE A 521 -9.07 3.93 7.23
N PRO A 522 -9.73 3.61 8.36
CA PRO A 522 -9.50 2.36 9.06
C PRO A 522 -10.15 1.18 8.33
N ASN A 523 -9.50 0.02 8.40
CA ASN A 523 -10.14 -1.25 8.19
C ASN A 523 -11.19 -1.46 9.29
N ALA A 524 -12.45 -1.63 8.90
CA ALA A 524 -13.57 -1.89 9.78
C ALA A 524 -14.59 -2.75 9.03
N PRO A 525 -15.50 -3.47 9.72
CA PRO A 525 -16.48 -4.31 9.06
C PRO A 525 -17.63 -3.45 8.49
N TYR A 526 -17.65 -3.25 7.19
CA TYR A 526 -18.79 -2.66 6.46
C TYR A 526 -19.70 -3.77 5.97
N VAL A 527 -19.11 -4.68 5.19
CA VAL A 527 -19.82 -5.79 4.54
C VAL A 527 -19.18 -7.16 4.70
N ALA A 528 -17.91 -7.23 5.09
CA ALA A 528 -17.18 -8.50 5.31
C ALA A 528 -16.26 -8.42 6.53
N ARG A 529 -15.89 -9.58 7.09
CA ARG A 529 -14.88 -9.65 8.16
C ARG A 529 -13.48 -9.61 7.55
N SER A 530 -13.01 -8.40 7.30
CA SER A 530 -11.70 -8.11 6.73
C SER A 530 -10.54 -8.16 7.73
N ASN A 531 -10.77 -8.48 9.00
CA ASN A 531 -9.76 -8.61 10.06
C ASN A 531 -9.08 -10.00 10.10
N VAL A 532 -8.84 -10.58 8.92
CA VAL A 532 -8.16 -11.88 8.80
C VAL A 532 -6.71 -11.82 9.33
N SER A 533 -6.12 -12.97 9.68
CA SER A 533 -4.77 -12.97 10.24
C SER A 533 -3.74 -12.45 9.23
N THR A 534 -2.73 -11.75 9.73
CA THR A 534 -1.58 -11.30 8.92
C THR A 534 -0.79 -12.49 8.35
N PHE A 535 -0.90 -13.65 9.01
CA PHE A 535 -0.10 -14.85 8.75
C PHE A 535 -0.83 -15.92 7.94
N ASP A 536 -2.11 -15.72 7.59
CA ASP A 536 -2.84 -16.71 6.79
C ASP A 536 -2.22 -16.75 5.37
N PRO A 537 -1.78 -17.92 4.89
CA PRO A 537 -1.02 -18.00 3.65
C PRO A 537 -1.89 -18.04 2.38
N SER A 538 -3.21 -18.18 2.53
CA SER A 538 -4.17 -18.32 1.43
C SER A 538 -5.61 -17.98 1.86
N TYR A 539 -6.44 -17.58 0.90
CA TYR A 539 -7.85 -17.23 1.09
C TYR A 539 -8.69 -17.72 -0.08
N GLU A 540 -9.89 -18.23 0.19
CA GLU A 540 -10.84 -18.56 -0.87
C GLU A 540 -11.16 -17.31 -1.71
N LEU A 541 -11.27 -17.45 -3.03
CA LEU A 541 -11.51 -16.30 -3.92
C LEU A 541 -12.76 -15.46 -3.53
N PRO A 542 -13.90 -16.06 -3.13
CA PRO A 542 -15.03 -15.27 -2.65
C PRO A 542 -14.73 -14.47 -1.38
N GLN A 543 -13.89 -14.99 -0.48
CA GLN A 543 -13.46 -14.26 0.71
C GLN A 543 -12.54 -13.10 0.33
N ARG A 544 -11.57 -13.34 -0.56
CA ARG A 544 -10.72 -12.28 -1.14
C ARG A 544 -11.58 -11.15 -1.71
N ASP A 545 -12.57 -11.50 -2.54
CA ASP A 545 -13.43 -10.51 -3.19
C ASP A 545 -14.32 -9.76 -2.18
N ALA A 546 -14.80 -10.43 -1.13
CA ALA A 546 -15.56 -9.80 -0.06
C ALA A 546 -14.71 -8.81 0.76
N ILE A 547 -13.44 -9.12 1.02
CA ILE A 547 -12.51 -8.20 1.72
C ILE A 547 -12.22 -6.97 0.85
N ILE A 548 -11.99 -7.16 -0.45
CA ILE A 548 -11.79 -6.04 -1.39
C ILE A 548 -13.05 -5.16 -1.46
N GLN A 549 -14.23 -5.76 -1.54
CA GLN A 549 -15.50 -5.02 -1.50
C GLN A 549 -15.66 -4.24 -0.18
N ASN A 550 -15.28 -4.83 0.95
CA ASN A 550 -15.29 -4.14 2.24
C ASN A 550 -14.38 -2.91 2.27
N GLY A 551 -13.18 -2.99 1.69
CA GLY A 551 -12.29 -1.83 1.56
C GLY A 551 -12.87 -0.74 0.67
N TYR A 552 -13.55 -1.12 -0.42
CA TYR A 552 -14.27 -0.19 -1.30
C TYR A 552 -15.41 0.54 -0.56
N ASP A 553 -16.20 -0.19 0.24
CA ASP A 553 -17.30 0.38 1.01
C ASP A 553 -16.80 1.27 2.16
N SER A 554 -15.66 0.93 2.77
CA SER A 554 -14.99 1.82 3.75
C SER A 554 -14.58 3.15 3.11
N ALA A 555 -13.95 3.09 1.94
CA ALA A 555 -13.48 4.25 1.20
C ALA A 555 -14.60 5.18 0.70
N THR A 556 -15.78 4.63 0.43
CA THR A 556 -16.93 5.37 -0.13
C THR A 556 -18.04 5.65 0.87
N GLN A 557 -17.88 5.24 2.15
CA GLN A 557 -18.97 5.23 3.12
C GLN A 557 -20.22 4.47 2.60
N GLY A 558 -19.97 3.33 1.96
CA GLY A 558 -20.98 2.49 1.31
C GLY A 558 -21.63 3.17 0.12
N ASN A 559 -20.84 3.72 -0.81
CA ASN A 559 -21.33 4.61 -1.87
C ASN A 559 -22.23 5.74 -1.33
N SER A 560 -21.78 6.37 -0.25
CA SER A 560 -22.49 7.43 0.48
C SER A 560 -23.83 7.02 1.11
N THR A 561 -24.08 5.72 1.28
CA THR A 561 -25.26 5.21 2.00
C THR A 561 -25.19 5.55 3.50
N LEU A 562 -23.99 5.53 4.09
CA LEU A 562 -23.79 5.86 5.50
C LEU A 562 -23.68 7.37 5.74
N ASP A 563 -23.15 8.11 4.77
CA ASP A 563 -23.12 9.57 4.79
C ASP A 563 -23.20 10.13 3.35
N ALA A 564 -24.34 10.73 3.02
CA ALA A 564 -24.60 11.34 1.71
C ALA A 564 -23.65 12.51 1.37
N GLN A 565 -22.99 13.11 2.37
CA GLN A 565 -22.06 14.23 2.19
C GLN A 565 -20.60 13.75 2.06
N TRP A 566 -20.32 12.45 2.14
CA TRP A 566 -18.96 11.94 2.11
C TRP A 566 -18.13 12.43 0.91
N PRO A 567 -18.62 12.44 -0.35
CA PRO A 567 -17.84 12.94 -1.49
C PRO A 567 -17.49 14.43 -1.36
N VAL A 568 -18.40 15.24 -0.80
CA VAL A 568 -18.14 16.66 -0.48
C VAL A 568 -16.99 16.75 0.53
N CYS A 569 -17.01 15.94 1.58
CA CYS A 569 -15.98 15.97 2.62
C CYS A 569 -14.61 15.52 2.12
N VAL A 570 -14.56 14.53 1.22
CA VAL A 570 -13.32 14.13 0.53
C VAL A 570 -12.80 15.29 -0.34
N ALA A 571 -13.67 15.94 -1.12
CA ALA A 571 -13.29 17.08 -1.95
C ALA A 571 -12.78 18.27 -1.12
N CYS A 572 -13.43 18.56 0.01
CA CYS A 572 -13.00 19.59 0.95
C CYS A 572 -11.65 19.28 1.59
N ALA A 573 -11.38 18.02 1.94
CA ALA A 573 -10.07 17.60 2.44
C ALA A 573 -8.97 17.82 1.40
N VAL A 574 -9.22 17.45 0.14
CA VAL A 574 -8.30 17.66 -0.99
C VAL A 574 -8.02 19.14 -1.22
N LEU A 575 -9.05 19.99 -1.19
CA LEU A 575 -8.92 21.41 -1.47
C LEU A 575 -8.34 22.22 -0.29
N SER A 576 -8.42 21.71 0.94
CA SER A 576 -8.12 22.45 2.19
C SER A 576 -6.84 23.28 2.14
N ARG A 577 -5.67 22.63 1.93
CA ARG A 577 -4.38 23.33 1.93
C ARG A 577 -4.18 24.23 0.73
N SER A 578 -4.77 23.87 -0.41
CA SER A 578 -4.74 24.69 -1.61
C SER A 578 -5.50 26.00 -1.38
N MET A 579 -6.71 25.93 -0.80
CA MET A 579 -7.52 27.09 -0.45
C MET A 579 -6.81 27.99 0.56
N ASP A 580 -6.21 27.40 1.61
CA ASP A 580 -5.43 28.14 2.61
C ASP A 580 -4.28 28.94 1.97
N ARG A 581 -3.48 28.29 1.11
CA ARG A 581 -2.40 28.97 0.35
C ARG A 581 -2.93 30.08 -0.55
N ALA A 582 -4.09 29.86 -1.18
CA ALA A 582 -4.71 30.82 -2.09
C ALA A 582 -5.48 31.94 -1.35
N ARG A 583 -5.66 31.83 -0.02
CA ARG A 583 -6.57 32.66 0.78
C ARG A 583 -8.00 32.65 0.22
N GLU A 584 -8.41 31.50 -0.32
CA GLU A 584 -9.77 31.27 -0.79
C GLU A 584 -10.70 31.14 0.42
N THR A 585 -11.93 31.67 0.33
CA THR A 585 -12.91 31.50 1.41
C THR A 585 -13.37 30.05 1.46
N VAL A 586 -13.19 29.40 2.61
CA VAL A 586 -13.61 28.01 2.82
C VAL A 586 -15.14 27.93 2.75
N PRO A 587 -15.72 27.09 1.88
CA PRO A 587 -17.17 26.92 1.80
C PRO A 587 -17.77 26.37 3.10
N GLU A 588 -18.99 26.79 3.44
CA GLU A 588 -19.71 26.32 4.65
C GLU A 588 -19.84 24.79 4.69
N ALA A 589 -20.07 24.16 3.53
CA ALA A 589 -20.11 22.70 3.41
C ALA A 589 -18.79 22.04 3.83
N CYS A 590 -17.65 22.67 3.51
CA CYS A 590 -16.34 22.20 3.96
C CYS A 590 -16.14 22.40 5.46
N THR A 591 -16.60 23.53 6.02
CA THR A 591 -16.61 23.73 7.47
C THR A 591 -17.44 22.66 8.19
N ALA A 592 -18.63 22.32 7.66
CA ALA A 592 -19.48 21.26 8.22
C ALA A 592 -18.81 19.88 8.13
N CYS A 593 -18.14 19.58 7.01
CA CYS A 593 -17.34 18.37 6.88
C CYS A 593 -16.22 18.28 7.91
N PHE A 594 -15.49 19.37 8.15
CA PHE A 594 -14.44 19.39 9.15
C PHE A 594 -14.99 19.26 10.58
N GLN A 595 -16.14 19.86 10.89
CA GLN A 595 -16.81 19.65 12.19
C GLN A 595 -17.21 18.18 12.40
N ARG A 596 -17.57 17.46 11.33
CA ARG A 596 -18.02 16.07 11.39
C ARG A 596 -16.88 15.06 11.47
N TYR A 597 -15.82 15.27 10.69
CA TYR A 597 -14.77 14.27 10.48
C TYR A 597 -13.47 14.58 11.23
N CYS A 598 -13.20 15.84 11.56
CA CYS A 598 -11.95 16.18 12.24
C CYS A 598 -12.03 15.81 13.71
N TRP A 599 -11.03 15.08 14.17
CA TRP A 599 -10.84 14.92 15.61
C TRP A 599 -10.53 16.29 16.23
N ASN A 600 -11.27 16.63 17.28
CA ASN A 600 -11.31 17.98 17.86
C ASN A 600 -10.46 18.11 19.15
N GLY A 601 -9.64 17.10 19.47
CA GLY A 601 -8.85 17.08 20.71
C GLY A 601 -9.52 16.40 21.90
N THR A 602 -10.78 15.95 21.78
CA THR A 602 -11.45 15.20 22.85
C THR A 602 -10.71 13.91 23.18
N LEU A 603 -10.54 13.60 24.46
CA LEU A 603 -9.89 12.38 24.95
C LEU A 603 -10.88 11.50 25.72
N ASP A 604 -10.74 10.19 25.56
CA ASP A 604 -11.45 9.18 26.32
C ASP A 604 -10.56 7.94 26.49
N THR A 605 -9.81 7.90 27.59
CA THR A 605 -8.73 6.92 27.79
C THR A 605 -9.19 5.64 28.47
N ARG A 606 -10.50 5.38 28.58
CA ARG A 606 -11.04 4.18 29.25
C ARG A 606 -10.68 2.92 28.47
N ASP A 607 -10.33 1.86 29.18
CA ASP A 607 -10.09 0.55 28.56
C ASP A 607 -11.39 -0.05 28.05
N VAL A 608 -11.42 -0.41 26.76
CA VAL A 608 -12.56 -1.04 26.10
C VAL A 608 -12.11 -2.12 25.12
N GLU A 609 -12.87 -3.20 25.04
CA GLU A 609 -12.66 -4.22 24.01
C GLU A 609 -13.31 -3.77 22.70
N TYR A 610 -12.56 -3.84 21.60
CA TYR A 610 -13.06 -3.44 20.28
C TYR A 610 -13.42 -4.66 19.43
N ASN A 611 -14.72 -4.94 19.35
CA ASN A 611 -15.28 -5.94 18.43
C ASN A 611 -16.54 -5.36 17.75
N PRO A 612 -16.38 -4.59 16.66
CA PRO A 612 -17.50 -3.92 16.01
C PRO A 612 -18.42 -4.88 15.23
N ASP A 613 -19.69 -4.52 15.12
CA ASP A 613 -20.65 -5.10 14.16
C ASP A 613 -20.51 -4.47 12.76
N PHE A 614 -21.14 -5.09 11.77
CA PHE A 614 -21.16 -4.58 10.40
C PHE A 614 -21.88 -3.24 10.31
N SER A 615 -21.28 -2.27 9.60
CA SER A 615 -21.87 -0.95 9.40
C SER A 615 -23.04 -0.95 8.40
N ILE A 616 -23.03 -1.86 7.42
CA ILE A 616 -24.07 -1.96 6.38
C ILE A 616 -24.78 -3.32 6.46
N GLY A 617 -24.03 -4.41 6.48
CA GLY A 617 -24.56 -5.77 6.59
C GLY A 617 -23.66 -6.82 5.92
N ASN A 618 -23.75 -8.07 6.35
CA ASN A 618 -22.81 -9.10 5.92
C ASN A 618 -23.16 -9.72 4.55
N ILE A 619 -22.35 -9.46 3.52
CA ILE A 619 -22.53 -10.04 2.17
C ILE A 619 -22.08 -11.50 2.07
N GLU A 620 -21.28 -11.98 3.02
CA GLU A 620 -20.88 -13.39 3.06
C GLU A 620 -22.10 -14.29 3.34
N VAL A 621 -23.10 -13.81 4.10
CA VAL A 621 -24.32 -14.57 4.47
C VAL A 621 -25.28 -14.77 3.28
N SER A 622 -25.15 -13.96 2.22
CA SER A 622 -25.91 -14.10 0.97
C SER A 622 -25.43 -15.22 0.05
N ASN A 623 -24.28 -15.85 0.35
CA ASN A 623 -23.74 -16.94 -0.45
C ASN A 623 -24.27 -18.30 0.06
N PRO A 624 -24.90 -19.15 -0.78
CA PRO A 624 -25.40 -20.47 -0.36
C PRO A 624 -24.35 -21.33 0.34
N ALA A 625 -23.06 -21.20 -0.03
CA ALA A 625 -21.95 -21.89 0.61
C ALA A 625 -21.67 -21.43 2.05
N ALA A 626 -21.89 -20.14 2.35
CA ALA A 626 -21.73 -19.60 3.69
C ALA A 626 -22.91 -19.94 4.61
N ARG A 627 -24.14 -20.05 4.07
CA ARG A 627 -25.30 -20.60 4.82
C ARG A 627 -25.05 -22.04 5.26
N ALA A 628 -24.39 -22.85 4.42
CA ALA A 628 -24.00 -24.21 4.79
C ALA A 628 -22.94 -24.23 5.91
N ARG A 629 -21.99 -23.27 5.91
CA ARG A 629 -21.00 -23.12 7.00
C ARG A 629 -21.61 -22.61 8.30
N ALA A 630 -22.52 -21.63 8.25
CA ALA A 630 -23.25 -21.14 9.43
C ALA A 630 -24.12 -22.25 10.05
N ALA A 631 -24.80 -23.06 9.22
CA ALA A 631 -25.54 -24.22 9.69
C ALA A 631 -24.62 -25.33 10.26
N GLY A 632 -23.44 -25.54 9.64
CA GLY A 632 -22.44 -26.51 10.11
C GLY A 632 -21.75 -26.12 11.43
N LEU A 633 -21.47 -24.84 11.64
CA LEU A 633 -20.91 -24.32 12.90
C LEU A 633 -21.92 -24.41 14.05
N VAL A 634 -23.19 -24.10 13.80
CA VAL A 634 -24.26 -24.26 14.80
C VAL A 634 -24.47 -25.74 15.14
N ALA A 635 -24.43 -26.64 14.15
CA ALA A 635 -24.51 -28.08 14.37
C ALA A 635 -23.29 -28.63 15.14
N GLY A 636 -22.08 -28.12 14.86
CA GLY A 636 -20.85 -28.50 15.55
C GLY A 636 -20.83 -28.09 17.03
N VAL A 637 -21.29 -26.88 17.35
CA VAL A 637 -21.38 -26.39 18.73
C VAL A 637 -22.42 -27.18 19.54
N VAL A 638 -23.55 -27.55 18.95
CA VAL A 638 -24.56 -28.42 19.59
C VAL A 638 -24.03 -29.83 19.82
N SER A 639 -23.22 -30.37 18.89
CA SER A 639 -22.62 -31.70 18.99
C SER A 639 -21.56 -31.78 20.10
N VAL A 640 -20.74 -30.74 20.26
CA VAL A 640 -19.72 -30.67 21.32
C VAL A 640 -20.36 -30.48 22.70
N MET A 641 -21.44 -29.70 22.81
CA MET A 641 -22.18 -29.58 24.07
C MET A 641 -22.92 -30.87 24.46
N ALA A 642 -23.44 -31.64 23.48
CA ALA A 642 -24.04 -32.94 23.74
C ALA A 642 -23.00 -34.00 24.17
N ALA A 643 -21.78 -33.95 23.62
CA ALA A 643 -20.69 -34.85 24.01
C ALA A 643 -20.15 -34.54 25.42
N VAL A 644 -20.13 -33.27 25.84
CA VAL A 644 -19.68 -32.87 27.19
C VAL A 644 -20.71 -33.24 28.27
N MET A 645 -22.01 -33.28 27.96
CA MET A 645 -23.04 -33.76 28.89
C MET A 645 -23.13 -35.28 29.04
N LEU A 646 -22.41 -36.05 28.21
CA LEU A 646 -22.35 -37.53 28.30
C LEU A 646 -21.10 -38.03 29.06
N VAL A 647 -20.23 -37.11 29.54
CA VAL A 647 -18.97 -37.43 30.25
C VAL A 647 -18.94 -36.80 31.67
N ILE A 648 -20.08 -36.29 32.16
CA ILE A 648 -20.33 -35.96 33.57
C ILE A 648 -21.49 -36.84 34.03
#